data_AF-A0A8R7R1S7-F1
#
_entry.id   AF-A0A8R7R1S7-F1
#
_cell.length_a   1.000
_cell.length_b   1.000
_cell.length_c   1.000
_cell.angle_alpha   90.00
_cell.angle_beta   90.00
_cell.angle_gamma   90.00
#
_symmetry.space_group_name_H-M   'P 1'
#
loop_
_entity.id
_entity.type
_entity.pdbx_description
1 polymer ?
#
loop_
_entity_poly.entity_id
_entity_poly.type
_entity_poly.pdbx_seq_one_letter_code
_entity_poly.pdbx_strand_id
1 'polypeptide(L)'
;MGTPSREAPLTAANNIQPFFVLHKASAGASASISSPATSRARRRIEVSQPSSPNPKSAKRPRDDDDEADMEMYEQLRLEAFHCTWSKIQSTINEVLRGINLKLFDQVLRWVQESFSAIRSIMRPRPAEIQQPYPLLTDVICRKIPTAFVLTKNAEFVDDVTTFRDLMDHLESNGCHLAKLSATELSSKNGVGGCLRSLLRQLLSDVPDVADVSALASWYCKGDNYDQPIIIIIDDLEQCSGDVLGELLMTLSEWVIKIPIFFVMGIATTLDAPRKLLSSEALQRLDPCKLTLGSPSDRMNALVEAILVKPCAGFCISHEVAVFLRNYFFRHDGTITSFISALKLACSKHFSVEPLSFLCMGMLEEDSENFWRDKFGALPVAIQKQAFGLPSCTRENNSIKPGNNLVEGLSELMKLQKDWSSVLSCLYEAGRHGKVQLLDIFCEAINPDLHTQNDSNNELLSKPTSGNLSSGKSGAGRRCIAQALDTVRYMPMETLFRVLEVWSIHLEGMNEINAKVKELQSTTTSEDCVTITKDKWPRRSTNSTAIGTVPLNDKATMLLDDITRNFLVPVECLPFHEIICFKNVGVLQSALIGNPRRMVQLDLLKSQSRLNCSCCSRNGIAVSASLHDTSVMCNLAQEYGDVINLHDWYLSFDGIINSKGKSKLVGSPSKKKSKATPQQSGAMIQARFCRAVTELQITGLLRMPSKRRPDLVQRIAFGP
;
A
#
# COMPACT_ATOMS: atom_id res chain seq x y z
N MET A 1 47.52 44.01 12.42
CA MET A 1 47.03 43.89 11.04
C MET A 1 46.33 42.54 10.94
N GLY A 2 45.03 42.37 11.07
CA GLY A 2 43.92 43.23 10.66
C GLY A 2 43.13 42.52 9.56
N THR A 3 42.61 41.33 9.85
CA THR A 3 41.64 40.61 9.02
C THR A 3 40.31 41.36 9.02
N PRO A 4 39.70 41.68 7.87
CA PRO A 4 38.32 42.12 7.85
C PRO A 4 37.37 40.96 7.55
N SER A 5 36.36 40.88 8.41
CA SER A 5 35.11 40.17 8.27
C SER A 5 34.20 40.82 7.22
N ARG A 6 33.32 40.03 6.60
CA ARG A 6 31.86 40.32 6.57
C ARG A 6 31.07 39.20 5.88
N GLU A 7 30.26 38.54 6.69
CA GLU A 7 29.02 37.91 6.28
C GLU A 7 27.99 38.99 5.87
N ALA A 8 27.26 38.73 4.78
CA ALA A 8 25.92 39.25 4.48
C ALA A 8 25.28 38.38 3.37
N PRO A 9 23.94 38.26 3.30
CA PRO A 9 23.24 37.00 3.08
C PRO A 9 22.77 36.77 1.63
N LEU A 10 22.80 35.51 1.18
CA LEU A 10 22.13 35.05 -0.04
C LEU A 10 20.66 34.70 0.27
N THR A 11 19.85 35.71 0.55
CA THR A 11 18.38 35.65 0.41
C THR A 11 17.99 36.33 -0.89
N ALA A 12 18.11 35.59 -2.00
CA ALA A 12 17.53 35.98 -3.28
C ALA A 12 16.50 34.94 -3.70
N ALA A 13 15.26 35.19 -3.24
CA ALA A 13 13.99 34.87 -3.86
C ALA A 13 13.89 33.59 -4.72
N ASN A 14 13.35 32.55 -4.11
CA ASN A 14 12.58 31.48 -4.75
C ASN A 14 11.33 32.04 -5.45
N ASN A 15 11.51 32.75 -6.56
CA ASN A 15 10.41 33.07 -7.48
C ASN A 15 10.32 31.99 -8.56
N ILE A 16 10.00 30.77 -8.14
CA ILE A 16 9.49 29.75 -9.06
C ILE A 16 8.04 30.14 -9.32
N GLN A 17 7.77 30.79 -10.45
CA GLN A 17 6.40 30.94 -10.93
C GLN A 17 5.79 29.55 -11.12
N PRO A 18 4.53 29.32 -10.70
CA PRO A 18 3.87 28.04 -10.91
C PRO A 18 3.75 27.77 -12.42
N PHE A 19 4.27 26.63 -12.84
CA PHE A 19 4.03 26.09 -14.16
C PHE A 19 2.53 25.86 -14.33
N PHE A 20 1.94 26.46 -15.37
CA PHE A 20 0.58 26.14 -15.79
C PHE A 20 0.57 24.71 -16.32
N VAL A 21 0.17 23.76 -15.47
CA VAL A 21 -0.33 22.47 -15.91
C VAL A 21 -1.65 22.75 -16.62
N LEU A 22 -1.72 22.44 -17.92
CA LEU A 22 -2.97 22.50 -18.69
C LEU A 22 -3.92 21.43 -18.14
N HIS A 23 -4.70 21.80 -17.12
CA HIS A 23 -5.86 21.03 -16.71
C HIS A 23 -6.93 21.14 -17.80
N LYS A 24 -7.50 19.99 -18.16
CA LYS A 24 -8.74 19.90 -18.93
C LYS A 24 -9.82 20.69 -18.19
N ALA A 25 -10.45 21.66 -18.85
CA ALA A 25 -11.50 22.48 -18.25
C ALA A 25 -12.62 21.59 -17.71
N SER A 26 -12.88 21.66 -16.41
CA SER A 26 -14.07 21.08 -15.77
C SER A 26 -15.19 22.12 -15.83
N ALA A 27 -16.40 21.64 -16.13
CA ALA A 27 -17.62 22.42 -16.10
C ALA A 27 -17.86 22.97 -14.68
N GLY A 28 -18.42 24.17 -14.63
CA GLY A 28 -18.41 25.04 -13.45
C GLY A 28 -19.23 24.52 -12.28
N ALA A 29 -18.70 24.76 -11.07
CA ALA A 29 -19.46 24.81 -9.84
C ALA A 29 -19.35 26.22 -9.26
N SER A 30 -20.51 26.84 -9.07
CA SER A 30 -20.70 28.15 -8.45
C SER A 30 -20.48 28.07 -6.94
N ALA A 31 -19.53 28.83 -6.41
CA ALA A 31 -19.43 29.11 -4.98
C ALA A 31 -19.60 30.61 -4.72
N SER A 32 -20.59 30.92 -3.89
CA SER A 32 -21.01 32.24 -3.44
C SER A 32 -20.22 32.67 -2.19
N ILE A 33 -19.46 33.77 -2.28
CA ILE A 33 -19.03 34.57 -1.12
C ILE A 33 -19.09 36.06 -1.49
N SER A 34 -19.46 36.87 -0.50
CA SER A 34 -20.09 38.18 -0.54
C SER A 34 -19.15 39.41 -0.45
N SER A 35 -19.68 40.54 -0.98
CA SER A 35 -19.40 41.97 -0.68
C SER A 35 -18.24 42.70 -1.41
N PRO A 36 -18.23 44.07 -1.46
CA PRO A 36 -19.28 44.95 -2.01
C PRO A 36 -18.76 45.97 -3.07
N ALA A 37 -19.70 46.42 -3.90
CA ALA A 37 -19.79 47.66 -4.68
C ALA A 37 -18.52 48.44 -5.10
N THR A 38 -18.35 48.63 -6.41
CA THR A 38 -18.10 49.97 -6.99
C THR A 38 -18.48 50.00 -8.47
N SER A 39 -19.19 51.05 -8.85
CA SER A 39 -19.74 51.32 -10.17
C SER A 39 -18.68 51.85 -11.15
N ARG A 40 -18.74 51.44 -12.42
CA ARG A 40 -18.84 52.34 -13.58
C ARG A 40 -18.84 51.61 -14.92
N ALA A 41 -19.70 52.13 -15.79
CA ALA A 41 -20.07 51.65 -17.11
C ALA A 41 -18.91 51.58 -18.13
N ARG A 42 -18.98 50.61 -19.05
CA ARG A 42 -18.42 50.79 -20.40
C ARG A 42 -19.18 49.98 -21.46
N ARG A 43 -19.33 50.65 -22.61
CA ARG A 43 -20.21 50.38 -23.76
C ARG A 43 -19.92 49.04 -24.44
N ARG A 44 -20.99 48.39 -24.86
CA ARG A 44 -21.05 47.21 -25.74
C ARG A 44 -20.87 47.68 -27.19
N ILE A 45 -19.92 47.10 -27.91
CA ILE A 45 -19.83 47.16 -29.38
C ILE A 45 -20.00 45.73 -29.89
N GLU A 46 -21.03 45.54 -30.70
CA GLU A 46 -21.33 44.31 -31.43
C GLU A 46 -20.41 44.18 -32.64
N VAL A 47 -19.83 42.98 -32.84
CA VAL A 47 -19.37 42.53 -34.16
C VAL A 47 -19.83 41.08 -34.35
N SER A 48 -20.54 40.90 -35.45
CA SER A 48 -21.33 39.76 -35.88
C SER A 48 -20.49 38.57 -36.37
N GLN A 49 -20.91 37.35 -36.08
CA GLN A 49 -20.50 36.14 -36.81
C GLN A 49 -21.60 35.72 -37.81
N PRO A 50 -21.24 35.13 -38.96
CA PRO A 50 -22.15 34.91 -40.09
C PRO A 50 -23.05 33.69 -39.90
N SER A 51 -24.29 33.86 -40.34
CA SER A 51 -25.37 32.88 -40.40
C SER A 51 -25.21 31.87 -41.55
N SER A 52 -25.49 30.60 -41.30
CA SER A 52 -26.05 29.68 -42.31
C SER A 52 -26.95 28.62 -41.64
N PRO A 53 -27.96 28.10 -42.37
CA PRO A 53 -29.30 27.86 -41.82
C PRO A 53 -29.54 26.41 -41.36
N ASN A 54 -30.34 26.27 -40.30
CA ASN A 54 -30.99 25.02 -39.91
C ASN A 54 -32.20 24.73 -40.80
N PRO A 55 -32.64 23.46 -40.83
CA PRO A 55 -34.05 23.19 -40.55
C PRO A 55 -34.21 22.18 -39.41
N LYS A 56 -34.73 22.69 -38.29
CA LYS A 56 -35.63 22.05 -37.31
C LYS A 56 -35.59 20.51 -37.21
N SER A 57 -34.89 20.00 -36.19
CA SER A 57 -35.32 18.79 -35.47
C SER A 57 -35.84 19.21 -34.09
N ALA A 58 -37.04 18.74 -33.76
CA ALA A 58 -37.74 19.05 -32.52
C ALA A 58 -36.87 18.79 -31.27
N LYS A 59 -36.65 19.81 -30.45
CA LYS A 59 -36.19 19.64 -29.07
C LYS A 59 -37.32 18.96 -28.29
N ARG A 60 -37.11 17.70 -27.91
CA ARG A 60 -37.82 17.11 -26.77
C ARG A 60 -37.30 17.80 -25.49
N PRO A 61 -38.14 18.02 -24.47
CA PRO A 61 -37.65 18.40 -23.15
C PRO A 61 -37.10 17.13 -22.51
N ARG A 62 -35.78 17.01 -22.42
CA ARG A 62 -35.10 16.07 -21.54
C ARG A 62 -33.85 16.77 -21.00
N ASP A 63 -33.44 16.34 -19.81
CA ASP A 63 -32.13 16.58 -19.18
C ASP A 63 -32.04 17.81 -18.26
N ASP A 64 -32.90 17.88 -17.23
CA ASP A 64 -32.58 18.50 -15.92
C ASP A 64 -32.74 17.44 -14.79
N ASP A 65 -33.76 16.57 -14.88
CA ASP A 65 -33.99 15.48 -13.91
C ASP A 65 -32.90 14.40 -13.94
N ASP A 66 -32.34 14.06 -15.12
CA ASP A 66 -31.32 13.01 -15.26
C ASP A 66 -29.95 13.41 -14.66
N GLU A 67 -29.67 14.72 -14.53
CA GLU A 67 -28.41 15.24 -13.96
C GLU A 67 -28.48 15.26 -12.42
N ALA A 68 -29.64 15.61 -11.85
CA ALA A 68 -29.90 15.57 -10.41
C ALA A 68 -29.89 14.13 -9.85
N ASP A 69 -30.45 13.17 -10.59
CA ASP A 69 -30.42 11.75 -10.22
C ASP A 69 -28.99 11.20 -10.21
N MET A 70 -28.14 11.59 -11.19
CA MET A 70 -26.73 11.17 -11.23
C MET A 70 -25.93 11.67 -10.02
N GLU A 71 -26.13 12.93 -9.60
CA GLU A 71 -25.46 13.52 -8.44
C GLU A 71 -25.88 12.83 -7.13
N MET A 72 -27.17 12.48 -7.00
CA MET A 72 -27.68 11.70 -5.87
C MET A 72 -27.01 10.30 -5.79
N TYR A 73 -26.87 9.59 -6.91
CA TYR A 73 -26.21 8.27 -6.93
C TYR A 73 -24.70 8.36 -6.70
N GLU A 74 -24.05 9.43 -7.14
CA GLU A 74 -22.65 9.70 -6.79
C GLU A 74 -22.49 9.88 -5.27
N GLN A 75 -23.39 10.63 -4.63
CA GLN A 75 -23.37 10.82 -3.19
C GLN A 75 -23.60 9.51 -2.42
N LEU A 76 -24.54 8.67 -2.85
CA LEU A 76 -24.79 7.35 -2.25
C LEU A 76 -23.57 6.43 -2.36
N ARG A 77 -22.85 6.46 -3.49
CA ARG A 77 -21.62 5.67 -3.67
C ARG A 77 -20.47 6.20 -2.80
N LEU A 78 -20.37 7.52 -2.64
CA LEU A 78 -19.38 8.13 -1.76
C LEU A 78 -19.64 7.79 -0.29
N GLU A 79 -20.89 7.85 0.16
CA GLU A 79 -21.31 7.44 1.50
C GLU A 79 -20.99 5.96 1.75
N ALA A 80 -21.35 5.09 0.80
CA ALA A 80 -21.04 3.67 0.88
C ALA A 80 -19.53 3.41 0.99
N PHE A 81 -18.71 4.11 0.20
CA PHE A 81 -17.25 4.04 0.32
C PHE A 81 -16.77 4.42 1.72
N HIS A 82 -17.25 5.54 2.28
CA HIS A 82 -16.82 5.99 3.60
C HIS A 82 -17.19 4.99 4.69
N CYS A 83 -18.40 4.44 4.67
CA CYS A 83 -18.82 3.43 5.65
C CYS A 83 -18.01 2.13 5.52
N THR A 84 -17.90 1.58 4.30
CA THR A 84 -17.10 0.37 4.02
C THR A 84 -15.65 0.56 4.43
N TRP A 85 -15.00 1.67 4.02
CA TRP A 85 -13.60 1.91 4.37
C TRP A 85 -13.39 2.17 5.86
N SER A 86 -14.31 2.86 6.53
CA SER A 86 -14.21 3.09 7.98
C SER A 86 -14.21 1.76 8.76
N LYS A 87 -15.06 0.80 8.36
CA LYS A 87 -15.06 -0.55 8.94
C LYS A 87 -13.75 -1.29 8.67
N ILE A 88 -13.30 -1.32 7.41
CA ILE A 88 -12.01 -1.92 7.04
C ILE A 88 -10.86 -1.31 7.84
N GLN A 89 -10.81 0.02 7.94
CA GLN A 89 -9.76 0.74 8.68
C GLN A 89 -9.80 0.42 10.18
N SER A 90 -10.99 0.35 10.78
CA SER A 90 -11.14 -0.03 12.18
C SER A 90 -10.63 -1.45 12.43
N THR A 91 -11.00 -2.41 11.58
CA THR A 91 -10.51 -3.80 11.65
C THR A 91 -9.00 -3.88 11.46
N ILE A 92 -8.42 -3.13 10.52
CA ILE A 92 -6.97 -3.03 10.32
C ILE A 92 -6.28 -2.59 11.62
N ASN A 93 -6.76 -1.48 12.21
CA ASN A 93 -6.16 -0.91 13.41
C ASN A 93 -6.25 -1.89 14.59
N GLU A 94 -7.40 -2.56 14.75
CA GLU A 94 -7.61 -3.57 15.79
C GLU A 94 -6.67 -4.77 15.64
N VAL A 95 -6.55 -5.30 14.42
CA VAL A 95 -5.67 -6.45 14.12
C VAL A 95 -4.21 -6.10 14.33
N LEU A 96 -3.74 -4.96 13.82
CA LEU A 96 -2.35 -4.53 13.98
C LEU A 96 -1.99 -4.28 15.45
N ARG A 97 -2.89 -3.66 16.22
CA ARG A 97 -2.71 -3.50 17.67
C ARG A 97 -2.69 -4.86 18.35
N GLY A 98 -3.66 -5.73 18.07
CA GLY A 98 -3.82 -7.06 18.65
C GLY A 98 -2.60 -7.97 18.50
N ILE A 99 -1.98 -7.96 17.31
CA ILE A 99 -0.76 -8.74 17.03
C ILE A 99 0.40 -8.31 17.94
N ASN A 100 0.51 -7.02 18.23
CA ASN A 100 1.61 -6.45 18.98
C ASN A 100 1.38 -6.38 20.49
N LEU A 101 0.13 -6.56 20.97
CA LEU A 101 -0.21 -6.51 22.40
C LEU A 101 0.68 -7.41 23.26
N LYS A 102 0.93 -8.66 22.81
CA LYS A 102 1.80 -9.59 23.54
C LYS A 102 3.22 -9.04 23.73
N LEU A 103 3.75 -8.33 22.74
CA LEU A 103 5.06 -7.68 22.85
C LEU A 103 4.98 -6.45 23.75
N PHE A 104 3.91 -5.67 23.67
CA PHE A 104 3.71 -4.51 24.54
C PHE A 104 3.66 -4.93 26.02
N ASP A 105 2.93 -6.01 26.34
CA ASP A 105 2.90 -6.60 27.67
C ASP A 105 4.28 -7.12 28.13
N GLN A 106 5.10 -7.65 27.20
CA GLN A 106 6.47 -8.06 27.50
C GLN A 106 7.37 -6.86 27.81
N VAL A 107 7.26 -5.77 27.05
CA VAL A 107 7.99 -4.52 27.32
C VAL A 107 7.57 -3.97 28.68
N LEU A 108 6.27 -3.90 28.97
CA LEU A 108 5.76 -3.41 30.25
C LEU A 108 6.26 -4.25 31.42
N ARG A 109 6.18 -5.59 31.32
CA ARG A 109 6.70 -6.49 32.35
C ARG A 109 8.20 -6.29 32.57
N TRP A 110 8.97 -6.19 31.49
CA TRP A 110 10.40 -5.92 31.55
C TRP A 110 10.72 -4.59 32.24
N VAL A 111 9.96 -3.52 31.94
CA VAL A 111 10.11 -2.21 32.61
C VAL A 111 9.84 -2.35 34.11
N GLN A 112 8.75 -3.03 34.50
CA GLN A 112 8.38 -3.20 35.91
C GLN A 112 9.40 -4.02 36.70
N GLU A 113 9.91 -5.11 36.11
CA GLU A 113 10.97 -5.94 36.70
C GLU A 113 12.27 -5.16 36.86
N SER A 114 12.67 -4.43 35.80
CA SER A 114 13.90 -3.62 35.80
C SER A 114 13.82 -2.44 36.76
N PHE A 115 12.66 -1.80 36.85
CA PHE A 115 12.37 -0.73 37.80
C PHE A 115 12.47 -1.24 39.24
N SER A 116 11.84 -2.39 39.54
CA SER A 116 11.92 -3.03 40.85
C SER A 116 13.37 -3.38 41.22
N ALA A 117 14.17 -3.84 40.25
CA ALA A 117 15.59 -4.13 40.45
C ALA A 117 16.38 -2.86 40.82
N ILE A 118 16.23 -1.76 40.06
CA ILE A 118 16.89 -0.47 40.36
C ILE A 118 16.48 0.03 41.76
N ARG A 119 15.19 -0.06 42.10
CA ARG A 119 14.67 0.37 43.41
C ARG A 119 15.06 -0.53 44.57
N SER A 120 15.46 -1.77 44.31
CA SER A 120 16.03 -2.64 45.35
C SER A 120 17.48 -2.26 45.69
N ILE A 121 18.22 -1.73 44.72
CA ILE A 121 19.58 -1.22 44.91
C ILE A 121 19.54 0.07 45.75
N MET A 122 18.71 1.04 45.36
CA MET A 122 18.60 2.31 46.07
C MET A 122 17.25 3.00 45.83
N ARG A 123 16.67 3.56 46.90
CA ARG A 123 15.53 4.48 46.84
C ARG A 123 15.98 5.88 47.31
N PRO A 124 16.50 6.71 46.39
CA PRO A 124 17.04 8.01 46.74
C PRO A 124 15.91 8.95 47.18
N ARG A 125 16.16 9.75 48.22
CA ARG A 125 15.19 10.78 48.66
C ARG A 125 15.16 11.94 47.64
N PRO A 126 14.05 12.69 47.52
CA PRO A 126 13.98 13.83 46.60
C PRO A 126 15.13 14.85 46.75
N ALA A 127 15.60 15.08 47.98
CA ALA A 127 16.74 15.95 48.25
C ALA A 127 18.08 15.42 47.69
N GLU A 128 18.26 14.10 47.57
CA GLU A 128 19.46 13.46 47.01
C GLU A 128 19.41 13.46 45.47
N ILE A 129 18.21 13.37 44.90
CA ILE A 129 17.96 13.42 43.45
C ILE A 129 18.29 14.80 42.89
N GLN A 130 17.93 15.88 43.60
CA GLN A 130 18.18 17.26 43.17
C GLN A 130 19.65 17.68 43.21
N GLN A 131 20.54 16.89 43.81
CA GLN A 131 21.96 17.21 43.81
C GLN A 131 22.55 17.07 42.39
N PRO A 132 23.33 18.06 41.92
CA PRO A 132 23.81 18.12 40.54
C PRO A 132 24.85 17.03 40.19
N TYR A 133 25.45 16.38 41.19
CA TYR A 133 26.48 15.37 40.98
C TYR A 133 25.92 13.95 41.18
N PRO A 134 26.33 12.97 40.35
CA PRO A 134 25.92 11.59 40.49
C PRO A 134 26.42 10.99 41.81
N LEU A 135 25.67 10.03 42.35
CA LEU A 135 26.07 9.35 43.57
C LEU A 135 27.27 8.45 43.29
N LEU A 136 28.26 8.46 44.19
CA LEU A 136 29.38 7.50 44.18
C LEU A 136 28.81 6.09 44.31
N THR A 137 28.63 5.44 43.17
CA THR A 137 28.05 4.11 43.01
C THR A 137 28.98 3.28 42.13
N ASP A 138 28.99 1.96 42.37
CA ASP A 138 29.82 1.01 41.64
C ASP A 138 29.51 1.05 40.13
N VAL A 139 30.47 0.66 39.28
CA VAL A 139 30.35 0.73 37.81
C VAL A 139 29.13 -0.08 37.32
N ILE A 140 28.77 -1.14 38.05
CA ILE A 140 27.61 -2.00 37.78
C ILE A 140 26.28 -1.22 37.90
N CYS A 141 26.22 -0.20 38.76
CA CYS A 141 25.05 0.64 38.97
C CYS A 141 24.85 1.70 37.86
N ARG A 142 25.80 1.83 36.92
CA ARG A 142 25.74 2.81 35.81
C ARG A 142 25.25 2.20 34.50
N LYS A 143 24.60 1.03 34.54
CA LYS A 143 24.02 0.41 33.36
C LYS A 143 22.57 0.84 33.20
N ILE A 144 22.22 1.33 32.01
CA ILE A 144 20.85 1.73 31.64
C ILE A 144 20.12 0.51 31.08
N PRO A 145 19.02 0.05 31.70
CA PRO A 145 18.22 -1.01 31.12
C PRO A 145 17.66 -0.59 29.76
N THR A 146 17.92 -1.40 28.74
CA THR A 146 17.60 -1.08 27.35
C THR A 146 16.92 -2.25 26.66
N ALA A 147 15.71 -2.07 26.15
CA ALA A 147 15.03 -3.05 25.32
C ALA A 147 15.34 -2.79 23.84
N PHE A 148 15.99 -3.75 23.18
CA PHE A 148 16.16 -3.77 21.74
C PHE A 148 14.98 -4.49 21.10
N VAL A 149 14.13 -3.75 20.40
CA VAL A 149 12.97 -4.26 19.68
C VAL A 149 13.36 -4.48 18.22
N LEU A 150 13.57 -5.75 17.86
CA LEU A 150 13.85 -6.11 16.46
C LEU A 150 12.56 -6.05 15.65
N THR A 151 12.45 -5.09 14.75
CA THR A 151 11.23 -4.86 13.96
C THR A 151 11.12 -5.81 12.78
N LYS A 152 12.26 -6.27 12.24
CA LYS A 152 12.38 -7.13 11.04
C LYS A 152 11.79 -6.50 9.78
N ASN A 153 11.56 -5.18 9.79
CA ASN A 153 11.06 -4.47 8.62
C ASN A 153 12.25 -3.98 7.82
N ALA A 154 12.15 -4.10 6.50
CA ALA A 154 13.10 -3.43 5.62
C ALA A 154 12.91 -1.89 5.68
N GLU A 155 11.67 -1.46 5.87
CA GLU A 155 11.26 -0.06 5.87
C GLU A 155 10.61 0.33 7.20
N PHE A 156 10.93 1.54 7.66
CA PHE A 156 10.56 2.04 8.99
C PHE A 156 9.09 2.53 9.10
N VAL A 157 8.38 2.69 7.98
CA VAL A 157 7.05 3.31 7.96
C VAL A 157 6.03 2.60 8.86
N ASP A 158 6.03 1.26 8.86
CA ASP A 158 5.13 0.45 9.68
C ASP A 158 5.52 0.45 11.18
N ASP A 159 6.78 0.78 11.48
CA ASP A 159 7.28 0.83 12.85
C ASP A 159 6.82 2.10 13.57
N VAL A 160 6.68 3.22 12.87
CA VAL A 160 6.19 4.49 13.43
C VAL A 160 4.84 4.32 14.14
N THR A 161 3.91 3.63 13.50
CA THR A 161 2.58 3.36 14.09
C THR A 161 2.68 2.36 15.23
N THR A 162 3.52 1.33 15.08
CA THR A 162 3.73 0.31 16.12
C THR A 162 4.32 0.90 17.40
N PHE A 163 5.31 1.79 17.29
CA PHE A 163 5.90 2.47 18.44
C PHE A 163 4.97 3.52 19.06
N ARG A 164 4.07 4.13 18.27
CA ARG A 164 3.00 4.97 18.82
C ARG A 164 2.04 4.15 19.68
N ASP A 165 1.57 3.01 19.18
CA ASP A 165 0.67 2.14 19.94
C ASP A 165 1.34 1.58 21.21
N LEU A 166 2.66 1.32 21.16
CA LEU A 166 3.45 0.95 22.32
C LEU A 166 3.50 2.10 23.34
N MET A 167 3.69 3.35 22.90
CA MET A 167 3.66 4.51 23.78
C MET A 167 2.32 4.63 24.48
N ASP A 168 1.22 4.61 23.73
CA ASP A 168 -0.13 4.73 24.29
C ASP A 168 -0.40 3.62 25.33
N HIS A 169 0.10 2.40 25.08
CA HIS A 169 0.01 1.29 26.02
C HIS A 169 0.84 1.51 27.29
N LEU A 170 2.06 2.02 27.19
CA LEU A 170 2.92 2.27 28.35
C LEU A 170 2.44 3.46 29.19
N GLU A 171 1.95 4.52 28.54
CA GLU A 171 1.40 5.71 29.21
C GLU A 171 0.14 5.36 30.01
N SER A 172 -0.75 4.54 29.43
CA SER A 172 -1.95 4.04 30.10
C SER A 172 -1.64 3.21 31.35
N ASN A 173 -0.40 2.70 31.48
CA ASN A 173 0.08 1.92 32.63
C ASN A 173 0.96 2.74 33.59
N GLY A 174 0.95 4.07 33.49
CA GLY A 174 1.58 4.98 34.47
C GLY A 174 3.07 5.27 34.22
N CYS A 175 3.61 4.97 33.04
CA CYS A 175 5.00 5.30 32.69
C CYS A 175 5.11 6.71 32.11
N HIS A 176 6.18 7.44 32.42
CA HIS A 176 6.52 8.68 31.73
C HIS A 176 7.26 8.39 30.43
N LEU A 177 6.85 9.02 29.33
CA LEU A 177 7.38 8.72 28.00
C LEU A 177 8.01 9.94 27.34
N ALA A 178 9.11 9.71 26.64
CA ALA A 178 9.67 10.66 25.69
C ALA A 178 10.11 9.90 24.43
N LYS A 179 9.87 10.48 23.25
CA LYS A 179 10.26 9.91 21.97
C LYS A 179 11.36 10.76 21.34
N LEU A 180 12.47 10.14 20.97
CA LEU A 180 13.56 10.81 20.25
C LEU A 180 13.67 10.25 18.84
N SER A 181 13.45 11.12 17.86
CA SER A 181 13.60 10.80 16.45
C SER A 181 15.08 10.88 16.01
N ALA A 182 15.40 10.22 14.90
CA ALA A 182 16.73 10.31 14.27
C ALA A 182 17.12 11.76 13.91
N THR A 183 16.13 12.61 13.58
CA THR A 183 16.38 14.03 13.29
C THR A 183 16.84 14.80 14.52
N GLU A 184 16.33 14.44 15.70
CA GLU A 184 16.71 15.04 16.97
C GLU A 184 18.09 14.55 17.40
N LEU A 185 18.38 13.26 17.21
CA LEU A 185 19.68 12.60 17.45
C LEU A 185 20.71 12.83 16.33
N SER A 186 20.58 13.91 15.57
CA SER A 186 21.51 14.25 14.50
C SER A 186 22.69 15.09 15.00
N SER A 187 23.82 15.00 14.30
CA SER A 187 25.03 15.78 14.61
C SER A 187 24.82 17.30 14.58
N LYS A 188 23.76 17.79 13.92
CA LYS A 188 23.40 19.22 13.89
C LYS A 188 22.87 19.73 15.23
N ASN A 189 22.17 18.89 15.98
CA ASN A 189 21.56 19.28 17.25
C ASN A 189 22.48 19.06 18.44
N GLY A 190 23.38 18.07 18.33
CA GLY A 190 24.24 17.63 19.43
C GLY A 190 23.44 17.12 20.64
N VAL A 191 24.13 16.79 21.73
CA VAL A 191 23.48 16.24 22.95
C VAL A 191 22.59 17.27 23.63
N GLY A 192 22.99 18.53 23.68
CA GLY A 192 22.17 19.61 24.25
C GLY A 192 20.82 19.78 23.54
N GLY A 193 20.78 19.59 22.22
CA GLY A 193 19.53 19.59 21.46
C GLY A 193 18.65 18.38 21.78
N CYS A 194 19.25 17.21 21.97
CA CYS A 194 18.54 15.99 22.36
C CYS A 194 17.91 16.12 23.75
N LEU A 195 18.69 16.58 24.74
CA LEU A 195 18.22 16.85 26.10
C LEU A 195 17.11 17.90 26.09
N ARG A 196 17.25 18.96 25.30
CA ARG A 196 16.19 19.97 25.15
C ARG A 196 14.91 19.37 24.60
N SER A 197 14.98 18.48 23.59
CA SER A 197 13.77 17.85 23.07
C SER A 197 13.12 16.90 24.07
N LEU A 198 13.93 16.12 24.80
CA LEU A 198 13.46 15.25 25.88
C LEU A 198 12.76 16.06 26.98
N LEU A 199 13.39 17.15 27.45
CA LEU A 199 12.82 18.02 28.46
C LEU A 199 11.52 18.69 27.96
N ARG A 200 11.44 19.08 26.69
CA ARG A 200 10.21 19.66 26.11
C ARG A 200 9.02 18.69 26.10
N GLN A 201 9.27 17.40 26.02
CA GLN A 201 8.20 16.40 26.04
C GLN A 201 7.72 16.08 27.46
N LEU A 202 8.59 16.22 28.46
CA LEU A 202 8.28 15.91 29.86
C LEU A 202 7.87 17.15 30.68
N LEU A 203 8.41 18.33 30.36
CA LEU A 203 8.16 19.60 31.06
C LEU A 203 7.31 20.54 30.21
N SER A 204 6.34 21.19 30.84
CA SER A 204 5.54 22.25 30.21
C SER A 204 6.33 23.55 29.96
N ASP A 205 7.30 23.88 30.83
CA ASP A 205 8.22 25.00 30.71
C ASP A 205 9.66 24.50 30.60
N VAL A 206 10.30 24.72 29.45
CA VAL A 206 11.68 24.27 29.19
C VAL A 206 12.66 25.38 29.58
N PRO A 207 13.61 25.14 30.49
CA PRO A 207 14.63 26.13 30.82
C PRO A 207 15.57 26.39 29.64
N ASP A 208 16.11 27.61 29.55
CA ASP A 208 17.06 28.03 28.49
C ASP A 208 18.31 27.11 28.41
N VAL A 209 18.74 26.60 29.57
CA VAL A 209 19.80 25.60 29.71
C VAL A 209 19.16 24.22 29.92
N ALA A 210 19.23 23.39 28.88
CA ALA A 210 18.79 22.00 28.94
C ALA A 210 19.86 21.14 29.62
N ASP A 211 19.61 20.75 30.85
CA ASP A 211 20.51 19.90 31.65
C ASP A 211 19.69 18.82 32.40
N VAL A 212 20.34 17.71 32.75
CA VAL A 212 19.73 16.59 33.48
C VAL A 212 19.29 17.02 34.89
N SER A 213 19.88 18.06 35.47
CA SER A 213 19.42 18.68 36.71
C SER A 213 17.98 19.23 36.64
N ALA A 214 17.55 19.71 35.46
CA ALA A 214 16.17 20.12 35.21
C ALA A 214 15.23 18.91 35.22
N LEU A 215 15.67 17.78 34.62
CA LEU A 215 14.93 16.52 34.66
C LEU A 215 14.78 16.01 36.10
N ALA A 216 15.86 16.05 36.89
CA ALA A 216 15.87 15.66 38.30
C ALA A 216 14.89 16.50 39.13
N SER A 217 14.86 17.82 38.88
CA SER A 217 13.96 18.75 39.55
C SER A 217 12.49 18.49 39.21
N TRP A 218 12.20 18.17 37.94
CA TRP A 218 10.87 17.78 37.49
C TRP A 218 10.42 16.44 38.08
N TYR A 219 11.32 15.46 38.13
CA TYR A 219 11.04 14.12 38.67
C TYR A 219 10.67 14.14 40.16
N CYS A 220 11.20 15.11 40.91
CA CYS A 220 10.89 15.28 42.33
C CYS A 220 9.53 15.96 42.60
N LYS A 221 8.78 16.39 41.58
CA LYS A 221 7.51 17.10 41.75
C LYS A 221 6.32 16.12 41.79
N GLY A 222 5.52 16.21 42.87
CA GLY A 222 4.18 15.63 42.95
C GLY A 222 4.11 14.15 42.56
N ASP A 223 3.19 13.83 41.64
CA ASP A 223 2.86 12.47 41.19
C ASP A 223 3.92 11.84 40.26
N ASN A 224 4.96 12.59 39.85
CA ASN A 224 6.02 12.07 38.97
C ASN A 224 7.05 11.21 39.70
N TYR A 225 7.12 11.35 41.02
CA TYR A 225 8.10 10.65 41.83
C TYR A 225 7.81 9.15 41.85
N ASP A 226 8.87 8.35 41.78
CA ASP A 226 8.80 6.89 41.80
C ASP A 226 8.05 6.25 40.62
N GLN A 227 8.04 6.93 39.47
CA GLN A 227 7.62 6.37 38.19
C GLN A 227 8.81 6.14 37.24
N PRO A 228 8.74 5.15 36.33
CA PRO A 228 9.77 4.94 35.31
C PRO A 228 9.70 6.00 34.18
N ILE A 229 10.85 6.46 33.70
CA ILE A 229 10.96 7.33 32.51
C ILE A 229 11.49 6.49 31.34
N ILE A 230 10.69 6.33 30.30
CA ILE A 230 11.04 5.52 29.13
C ILE A 230 11.31 6.45 27.94
N ILE A 231 12.51 6.31 27.37
CA ILE A 231 12.94 7.02 26.17
C ILE A 231 12.85 6.06 24.99
N ILE A 232 12.00 6.36 24.02
CA ILE A 232 11.80 5.54 22.83
C ILE A 232 12.55 6.14 21.64
N ILE A 233 13.35 5.31 20.98
CA ILE A 233 14.04 5.61 19.72
C ILE A 233 13.56 4.59 18.71
N ASP A 234 12.64 4.99 17.83
CA ASP A 234 12.00 4.05 16.92
C ASP A 234 12.95 3.45 15.87
N ASP A 235 13.97 4.21 15.44
CA ASP A 235 14.97 3.77 14.46
C ASP A 235 16.37 4.16 14.91
N LEU A 236 17.07 3.17 15.47
CA LEU A 236 18.45 3.34 15.92
C LEU A 236 19.42 3.58 14.76
N GLU A 237 19.18 2.99 13.58
CA GLU A 237 20.16 2.95 12.48
C GLU A 237 20.30 4.29 11.75
N GLN A 238 19.27 5.14 11.82
CA GLN A 238 19.30 6.50 11.28
C GLN A 238 19.93 7.53 12.25
N CYS A 239 20.22 7.15 13.50
CA CYS A 239 20.76 8.07 14.50
C CYS A 239 22.26 8.34 14.31
N SER A 240 22.76 9.46 14.84
CA SER A 240 24.20 9.72 14.93
C SER A 240 24.78 9.00 16.14
N GLY A 241 25.70 8.05 15.90
CA GLY A 241 26.33 7.25 16.96
C GLY A 241 27.06 8.07 18.02
N ASP A 242 27.74 9.15 17.62
CA ASP A 242 28.45 10.04 18.54
C ASP A 242 27.49 10.75 19.52
N VAL A 243 26.41 11.33 18.99
CA VAL A 243 25.42 12.07 19.79
C VAL A 243 24.66 11.11 20.73
N LEU A 244 24.25 9.95 20.21
CA LEU A 244 23.59 8.95 21.04
C LEU A 244 24.54 8.39 22.11
N GLY A 245 25.81 8.13 21.77
CA GLY A 245 26.82 7.66 22.72
C GLY A 245 27.04 8.66 23.85
N GLU A 246 27.20 9.95 23.54
CA GLU A 246 27.39 11.00 24.56
C GLU A 246 26.13 11.20 25.42
N LEU A 247 24.92 11.10 24.84
CA LEU A 247 23.66 11.09 25.59
C LEU A 247 23.57 9.90 26.56
N LEU A 248 23.92 8.69 26.11
CA LEU A 248 23.94 7.50 26.94
C LEU A 248 24.94 7.64 28.10
N MET A 249 26.14 8.15 27.82
CA MET A 249 27.13 8.41 28.86
C MET A 249 26.59 9.39 29.90
N THR A 250 25.96 10.49 29.46
CA THR A 250 25.37 11.50 30.33
C THR A 250 24.25 10.92 31.21
N LEU A 251 23.30 10.18 30.63
CA LEU A 251 22.15 9.62 31.37
C LEU A 251 22.56 8.45 32.27
N SER A 252 23.60 7.70 31.93
CA SER A 252 24.08 6.55 32.71
C SER A 252 24.52 6.91 34.13
N GLU A 253 24.94 8.16 34.35
CA GLU A 253 25.34 8.65 35.67
C GLU A 253 24.14 8.93 36.58
N TRP A 254 22.95 9.08 35.99
CA TRP A 254 21.73 9.47 36.70
C TRP A 254 20.75 8.31 36.92
N VAL A 255 20.96 7.13 36.32
CA VAL A 255 20.03 5.97 36.36
C VAL A 255 19.58 5.58 37.76
N ILE A 256 20.47 5.65 38.75
CA ILE A 256 20.14 5.30 40.14
C ILE A 256 19.26 6.38 40.79
N LYS A 257 19.48 7.66 40.45
CA LYS A 257 18.67 8.78 40.93
C LYS A 257 17.31 8.82 40.24
N ILE A 258 17.34 8.70 38.92
CA ILE A 258 16.20 8.83 38.01
C ILE A 258 16.13 7.53 37.20
N PRO A 259 15.08 6.72 37.35
CA PRO A 259 14.96 5.42 36.70
C PRO A 259 14.64 5.62 35.21
N ILE A 260 15.70 5.70 34.40
CA ILE A 260 15.64 5.92 32.96
C ILE A 260 15.77 4.57 32.24
N PHE A 261 14.92 4.35 31.25
CA PHE A 261 14.88 3.14 30.42
C PHE A 261 14.92 3.54 28.94
N PHE A 262 15.58 2.72 28.12
CA PHE A 262 15.52 2.87 26.67
C PHE A 262 14.71 1.76 26.01
N VAL A 263 13.88 2.12 25.03
CA VAL A 263 13.32 1.19 24.06
C VAL A 263 13.80 1.62 22.69
N MET A 264 14.64 0.80 22.05
CA MET A 264 15.27 1.13 20.77
C MET A 264 14.81 0.14 19.70
N GLY A 265 14.24 0.65 18.62
CA GLY A 265 13.89 -0.12 17.42
C GLY A 265 15.11 -0.39 16.55
N ILE A 266 15.25 -1.64 16.14
CA ILE A 266 16.31 -2.10 15.24
C ILE A 266 15.67 -2.78 14.03
N ALA A 267 15.94 -2.24 12.84
CA ALA A 267 15.43 -2.80 11.59
C ALA A 267 16.21 -4.04 11.14
N THR A 268 17.55 -3.97 11.09
CA THR A 268 18.36 -5.01 10.43
C THR A 268 18.69 -6.20 11.34
N THR A 269 19.61 -6.00 12.29
CA THR A 269 20.25 -7.06 13.07
C THR A 269 20.72 -6.52 14.41
N LEU A 270 20.87 -7.41 15.40
CA LEU A 270 21.33 -7.04 16.74
C LEU A 270 22.79 -6.57 16.81
N ASP A 271 23.53 -6.63 15.71
CA ASP A 271 24.86 -6.04 15.60
C ASP A 271 24.83 -4.56 15.23
N ALA A 272 23.67 -4.00 14.84
CA ALA A 272 23.53 -2.59 14.50
C ALA A 272 23.98 -1.64 15.65
N PRO A 273 23.59 -1.85 16.93
CA PRO A 273 24.09 -1.03 18.03
C PRO A 273 25.61 -1.09 18.17
N ARG A 274 26.22 -2.26 17.90
CA ARG A 274 27.69 -2.44 17.98
C ARG A 274 28.45 -1.70 16.90
N LYS A 275 27.82 -1.48 15.74
CA LYS A 275 28.38 -0.70 14.63
C LYS A 275 28.21 0.80 14.85
N LEU A 276 27.13 1.19 15.53
CA LEU A 276 26.77 2.59 15.74
C LEU A 276 27.47 3.20 16.95
N LEU A 277 27.52 2.47 18.07
CA LEU A 277 27.99 2.98 19.36
C LEU A 277 29.44 2.57 19.65
N SER A 278 30.16 3.41 20.39
CA SER A 278 31.49 3.08 20.90
C SER A 278 31.44 1.94 21.93
N SER A 279 32.57 1.25 22.15
CA SER A 279 32.66 0.20 23.16
C SER A 279 32.34 0.70 24.58
N GLU A 280 32.64 1.96 24.88
CA GLU A 280 32.36 2.57 26.19
C GLU A 280 30.86 2.78 26.39
N ALA A 281 30.16 3.32 25.38
CA ALA A 281 28.72 3.52 25.44
C ALA A 281 27.96 2.18 25.52
N LEU A 282 28.42 1.14 24.80
CA LEU A 282 27.82 -0.20 24.87
C LEU A 282 27.93 -0.84 26.25
N GLN A 283 29.02 -0.60 26.98
CA GLN A 283 29.19 -1.12 28.35
C GLN A 283 28.24 -0.46 29.36
N ARG A 284 27.68 0.71 29.03
CA ARG A 284 26.65 1.40 29.83
C ARG A 284 25.23 0.93 29.55
N LEU A 285 25.01 -0.01 28.63
CA LEU A 285 23.69 -0.57 28.36
C LEU A 285 23.54 -1.94 29.05
N ASP A 286 22.35 -2.21 29.56
CA ASP A 286 21.92 -3.55 29.96
C ASP A 286 20.81 -4.04 29.01
N PRO A 287 21.18 -4.79 27.95
CA PRO A 287 20.27 -5.05 26.83
C PRO A 287 19.35 -6.25 27.07
N CYS A 288 18.05 -6.05 26.82
CA CYS A 288 17.04 -7.09 26.67
C CYS A 288 16.60 -7.18 25.20
N LYS A 289 16.45 -8.40 24.66
CA LYS A 289 16.03 -8.61 23.27
C LYS A 289 14.54 -8.92 23.21
N LEU A 290 13.81 -8.11 22.46
CA LEU A 290 12.41 -8.36 22.08
C LEU A 290 12.30 -8.35 20.56
N THR A 291 11.28 -9.01 20.02
CA THR A 291 11.19 -9.22 18.57
C THR A 291 9.74 -9.15 18.11
N LEU A 292 9.47 -8.26 17.17
CA LEU A 292 8.15 -8.12 16.54
C LEU A 292 7.85 -9.29 15.61
N GLY A 293 6.55 -9.47 15.35
CA GLY A 293 6.05 -10.40 14.34
C GLY A 293 6.62 -10.07 12.96
N SER A 294 6.81 -11.06 12.10
CA SER A 294 7.34 -10.78 10.76
C SER A 294 6.33 -9.97 9.92
N PRO A 295 6.78 -9.20 8.93
CA PRO A 295 5.87 -8.57 7.95
C PRO A 295 4.90 -9.57 7.31
N SER A 296 5.36 -10.79 7.05
CA SER A 296 4.54 -11.88 6.52
C SER A 296 3.43 -12.31 7.47
N ASP A 297 3.70 -12.41 8.77
CA ASP A 297 2.69 -12.76 9.78
C ASP A 297 1.61 -11.66 9.88
N ARG A 298 2.03 -10.39 9.88
CA ARG A 298 1.12 -9.24 9.87
C ARG A 298 0.28 -9.22 8.60
N MET A 299 0.88 -9.50 7.45
CA MET A 299 0.17 -9.60 6.17
C MET A 299 -0.89 -10.70 6.21
N ASN A 300 -0.55 -11.90 6.71
CA ASN A 300 -1.51 -12.99 6.81
C ASN A 300 -2.69 -12.63 7.71
N ALA A 301 -2.43 -12.04 8.88
CA ALA A 301 -3.51 -11.61 9.78
C ALA A 301 -4.42 -10.53 9.15
N LEU A 302 -3.86 -9.60 8.37
CA LEU A 302 -4.65 -8.61 7.65
C LEU A 302 -5.47 -9.22 6.51
N VAL A 303 -4.89 -10.12 5.73
CA VAL A 303 -5.61 -10.84 4.66
C VAL A 303 -6.76 -11.65 5.27
N GLU A 304 -6.51 -12.32 6.40
CA GLU A 304 -7.53 -13.09 7.12
C GLU A 304 -8.69 -12.19 7.58
N ALA A 305 -8.38 -11.05 8.19
CA ALA A 305 -9.40 -10.17 8.75
C ALA A 305 -10.18 -9.37 7.70
N ILE A 306 -9.54 -8.99 6.59
CA ILE A 306 -10.11 -8.04 5.62
C ILE A 306 -10.65 -8.74 4.37
N LEU A 307 -9.91 -9.72 3.84
CA LEU A 307 -10.22 -10.36 2.55
C LEU A 307 -10.89 -11.72 2.71
N VAL A 308 -10.52 -12.48 3.74
CA VAL A 308 -11.12 -13.79 4.01
C VAL A 308 -12.42 -13.62 4.79
N LYS A 309 -12.38 -12.93 5.95
CA LYS A 309 -13.58 -12.65 6.74
C LYS A 309 -14.44 -11.57 6.07
N PRO A 310 -15.77 -11.76 5.97
CA PRO A 310 -16.68 -10.79 5.38
C PRO A 310 -16.86 -9.59 6.32
N CYS A 311 -15.91 -8.66 6.32
CA CYS A 311 -15.92 -7.51 7.23
C CYS A 311 -16.65 -6.27 6.66
N ALA A 312 -16.76 -6.14 5.33
CA ALA A 312 -17.11 -4.86 4.72
C ALA A 312 -17.87 -4.91 3.38
N GLY A 313 -18.26 -6.09 2.87
CA GLY A 313 -19.00 -6.22 1.60
C GLY A 313 -18.21 -5.85 0.33
N PHE A 314 -16.89 -5.75 0.44
CA PHE A 314 -15.96 -5.41 -0.65
C PHE A 314 -14.97 -6.56 -0.88
N CYS A 315 -14.76 -6.90 -2.15
CA CYS A 315 -13.91 -8.00 -2.60
C CYS A 315 -12.95 -7.54 -3.71
N ILE A 316 -11.88 -8.30 -3.91
CA ILE A 316 -10.92 -8.12 -5.00
C ILE A 316 -10.87 -9.35 -5.89
N SER A 317 -10.68 -9.11 -7.18
CA SER A 317 -10.48 -10.17 -8.18
C SER A 317 -9.14 -10.89 -8.05
N HIS A 318 -9.01 -12.04 -8.73
CA HIS A 318 -7.77 -12.79 -8.82
C HIS A 318 -6.60 -11.94 -9.33
N GLU A 319 -6.81 -11.22 -10.44
CA GLU A 319 -5.74 -10.40 -11.04
C GLU A 319 -5.28 -9.28 -10.10
N VAL A 320 -6.22 -8.65 -9.38
CA VAL A 320 -5.92 -7.60 -8.40
C VAL A 320 -5.19 -8.17 -7.19
N ALA A 321 -5.60 -9.32 -6.66
CA ALA A 321 -4.92 -9.96 -5.55
C ALA A 321 -3.48 -10.35 -5.91
N VAL A 322 -3.27 -10.95 -7.08
CA VAL A 322 -1.93 -11.28 -7.59
C VAL A 322 -1.09 -10.02 -7.80
N PHE A 323 -1.69 -8.94 -8.27
CA PHE A 323 -1.03 -7.64 -8.37
C PHE A 323 -0.61 -7.12 -6.99
N LEU A 324 -1.51 -7.06 -6.01
CA LEU A 324 -1.21 -6.58 -4.65
C LEU A 324 -0.14 -7.42 -3.96
N ARG A 325 -0.21 -8.74 -4.13
CA ARG A 325 0.82 -9.68 -3.68
C ARG A 325 2.19 -9.36 -4.29
N ASN A 326 2.25 -9.24 -5.61
CA ASN A 326 3.50 -8.90 -6.29
C ASN A 326 3.99 -7.50 -5.92
N TYR A 327 3.07 -6.56 -5.69
CA TYR A 327 3.38 -5.21 -5.24
C TYR A 327 4.06 -5.24 -3.88
N PHE A 328 3.50 -5.96 -2.91
CA PHE A 328 4.10 -6.16 -1.60
C PHE A 328 5.49 -6.81 -1.69
N PHE A 329 5.63 -7.94 -2.38
CA PHE A 329 6.92 -8.68 -2.40
C PHE A 329 8.01 -8.05 -3.27
N ARG A 330 7.68 -7.24 -4.28
CA ARG A 330 8.68 -6.70 -5.24
C ARG A 330 9.04 -5.23 -5.02
N HIS A 331 8.24 -4.48 -4.26
CA HIS A 331 8.50 -3.08 -3.97
C HIS A 331 9.10 -2.93 -2.56
N ASP A 332 8.34 -2.37 -1.63
CA ASP A 332 8.83 -1.96 -0.31
C ASP A 332 8.53 -2.98 0.80
N GLY A 333 7.67 -3.97 0.54
CA GLY A 333 7.29 -4.97 1.54
C GLY A 333 6.57 -4.38 2.74
N THR A 334 5.96 -3.19 2.61
CA THR A 334 5.27 -2.53 3.73
C THR A 334 3.80 -2.88 3.77
N ILE A 335 3.28 -2.99 4.98
CA ILE A 335 1.86 -3.15 5.25
C ILE A 335 1.12 -1.85 4.89
N THR A 336 1.74 -0.69 5.15
CA THR A 336 1.20 0.62 4.80
C THR A 336 0.95 0.76 3.30
N SER A 337 1.86 0.29 2.44
CA SER A 337 1.67 0.35 0.98
C SER A 337 0.56 -0.58 0.50
N PHE A 338 0.44 -1.77 1.10
CA PHE A 338 -0.67 -2.69 0.84
C PHE A 338 -2.03 -2.09 1.24
N ILE A 339 -2.14 -1.51 2.43
CA ILE A 339 -3.37 -0.84 2.91
C ILE A 339 -3.75 0.31 1.98
N SER A 340 -2.77 1.11 1.56
CA SER A 340 -2.99 2.24 0.64
C SER A 340 -3.46 1.76 -0.74
N ALA A 341 -2.89 0.68 -1.25
CA ALA A 341 -3.30 0.05 -2.50
C ALA A 341 -4.73 -0.53 -2.42
N LEU A 342 -5.07 -1.17 -1.30
CA LEU A 342 -6.41 -1.68 -1.05
C LEU A 342 -7.44 -0.54 -0.91
N LYS A 343 -7.08 0.55 -0.21
CA LYS A 343 -7.90 1.77 -0.12
C LYS A 343 -8.21 2.33 -1.49
N LEU A 344 -7.19 2.40 -2.35
CA LEU A 344 -7.35 2.89 -3.71
C LEU A 344 -8.26 1.97 -4.54
N ALA A 345 -8.10 0.65 -4.40
CA ALA A 345 -8.98 -0.32 -5.06
C ALA A 345 -10.44 -0.13 -4.63
N CYS A 346 -10.68 -0.01 -3.32
CA CYS A 346 -11.99 0.26 -2.74
C CYS A 346 -12.56 1.59 -3.27
N SER A 347 -11.81 2.69 -3.17
CA SER A 347 -12.25 3.99 -3.68
C SER A 347 -12.58 3.97 -5.17
N LYS A 348 -11.77 3.28 -5.98
CA LYS A 348 -12.00 3.17 -7.42
C LYS A 348 -13.22 2.32 -7.76
N HIS A 349 -13.46 1.25 -7.02
CA HIS A 349 -14.67 0.43 -7.13
C HIS A 349 -15.93 1.28 -7.00
N PHE A 350 -16.07 1.99 -5.88
CA PHE A 350 -17.25 2.83 -5.64
C PHE A 350 -17.39 4.00 -6.63
N SER A 351 -16.27 4.50 -7.20
CA SER A 351 -16.34 5.56 -8.21
C SER A 351 -16.77 5.08 -9.60
N VAL A 352 -16.43 3.83 -9.97
CA VAL A 352 -16.62 3.31 -11.33
C VAL A 352 -17.91 2.50 -11.45
N GLU A 353 -18.19 1.64 -10.48
CA GLU A 353 -19.35 0.74 -10.54
C GLU A 353 -20.63 1.49 -10.08
N PRO A 354 -21.69 1.56 -10.91
CA PRO A 354 -22.90 2.30 -10.57
C PRO A 354 -23.69 1.70 -9.39
N LEU A 355 -23.70 0.38 -9.26
CA LEU A 355 -24.48 -0.35 -8.24
C LEU A 355 -23.70 -0.63 -6.95
N SER A 356 -22.47 -0.13 -6.82
CA SER A 356 -21.59 -0.41 -5.68
C SER A 356 -22.18 0.02 -4.34
N PHE A 357 -23.10 0.98 -4.30
CA PHE A 357 -23.76 1.41 -3.06
C PHE A 357 -24.57 0.28 -2.39
N LEU A 358 -24.95 -0.77 -3.15
CA LEU A 358 -25.63 -1.96 -2.61
C LEU A 358 -24.72 -2.84 -1.75
N CYS A 359 -23.39 -2.68 -1.82
CA CYS A 359 -22.43 -3.33 -0.92
C CYS A 359 -22.77 -3.10 0.56
N MET A 360 -23.38 -1.96 0.87
CA MET A 360 -23.80 -1.61 2.23
C MET A 360 -24.80 -2.60 2.82
N GLY A 361 -25.63 -3.25 2.01
CA GLY A 361 -26.59 -4.23 2.54
C GLY A 361 -25.90 -5.49 3.08
N MET A 362 -24.67 -5.79 2.66
CA MET A 362 -23.87 -6.88 3.23
C MET A 362 -23.43 -6.61 4.68
N LEU A 363 -23.60 -5.36 5.14
CA LEU A 363 -23.17 -4.88 6.44
C LEU A 363 -24.32 -4.65 7.42
N GLU A 364 -25.56 -4.71 6.95
CA GLU A 364 -26.77 -4.47 7.74
C GLU A 364 -27.30 -5.79 8.31
N GLU A 365 -27.86 -5.75 9.52
CA GLU A 365 -28.50 -6.93 10.13
C GLU A 365 -29.73 -7.37 9.32
N ASP A 366 -30.51 -6.41 8.80
CA ASP A 366 -31.68 -6.62 7.93
C ASP A 366 -31.33 -6.41 6.43
N SER A 367 -30.32 -7.14 5.96
CA SER A 367 -29.77 -7.06 4.59
C SER A 367 -30.84 -7.13 3.47
N GLU A 368 -31.83 -8.02 3.60
CA GLU A 368 -32.88 -8.21 2.58
C GLU A 368 -33.83 -7.00 2.45
N ASN A 369 -34.18 -6.37 3.58
CA ASN A 369 -35.02 -5.17 3.58
C ASN A 369 -34.25 -3.98 3.01
N PHE A 370 -32.97 -3.84 3.38
CA PHE A 370 -32.10 -2.82 2.83
C PHE A 370 -32.03 -2.90 1.29
N TRP A 371 -31.78 -4.10 0.74
CA TRP A 371 -31.74 -4.27 -0.71
C TRP A 371 -33.09 -4.02 -1.36
N ARG A 372 -34.19 -4.46 -0.74
CA ARG A 372 -35.55 -4.24 -1.26
C ARG A 372 -35.88 -2.74 -1.36
N ASP A 373 -35.58 -1.98 -0.31
CA ASP A 373 -35.89 -0.56 -0.24
C ASP A 373 -35.01 0.26 -1.18
N LYS A 374 -33.70 0.02 -1.17
CA LYS A 374 -32.74 0.73 -2.04
C LYS A 374 -32.91 0.36 -3.50
N PHE A 375 -33.18 -0.91 -3.83
CA PHE A 375 -33.41 -1.33 -5.21
C PHE A 375 -34.78 -0.88 -5.72
N GLY A 376 -35.81 -0.92 -4.87
CA GLY A 376 -37.15 -0.42 -5.18
C GLY A 376 -37.19 1.08 -5.50
N ALA A 377 -36.28 1.86 -4.88
CA ALA A 377 -36.11 3.28 -5.15
C ALA A 377 -35.35 3.61 -6.45
N LEU A 378 -34.80 2.61 -7.16
CA LEU A 378 -34.05 2.85 -8.41
C LEU A 378 -34.97 3.02 -9.63
N PRO A 379 -34.62 3.91 -10.58
CA PRO A 379 -35.25 3.97 -11.89
C PRO A 379 -35.25 2.61 -12.60
N VAL A 380 -36.35 2.32 -13.30
CA VAL A 380 -36.54 1.05 -14.05
C VAL A 380 -35.42 0.79 -15.07
N ALA A 381 -34.76 1.83 -15.58
CA ALA A 381 -33.61 1.70 -16.47
C ALA A 381 -32.38 1.07 -15.78
N ILE A 382 -32.07 1.50 -14.55
CA ILE A 382 -30.95 0.99 -13.75
C ILE A 382 -31.28 -0.41 -13.21
N GLN A 383 -32.53 -0.67 -12.83
CA GLN A 383 -32.98 -2.01 -12.44
C GLN A 383 -32.79 -3.04 -13.57
N LYS A 384 -33.10 -2.66 -14.82
CA LYS A 384 -32.84 -3.52 -16.01
C LYS A 384 -31.35 -3.73 -16.26
N GLN A 385 -30.51 -2.75 -15.96
CA GLN A 385 -29.06 -2.85 -16.08
C GLN A 385 -28.45 -3.84 -15.08
N ALA A 386 -29.03 -3.96 -13.87
CA ALA A 386 -28.59 -4.93 -12.86
C ALA A 386 -28.67 -6.39 -13.35
N PHE A 387 -29.73 -6.75 -14.08
CA PHE A 387 -29.88 -8.09 -14.67
C PHE A 387 -29.12 -8.26 -16.00
N GLY A 388 -28.62 -7.16 -16.57
CA GLY A 388 -27.74 -7.16 -17.75
C GLY A 388 -26.26 -7.30 -17.42
N LEU A 389 -25.89 -7.49 -16.15
CA LEU A 389 -24.50 -7.70 -15.74
C LEU A 389 -23.91 -8.96 -16.42
N PRO A 390 -22.62 -8.93 -16.81
CA PRO A 390 -21.98 -10.06 -17.48
C PRO A 390 -22.07 -11.38 -16.71
N SER A 391 -22.02 -11.34 -15.38
CA SER A 391 -22.17 -12.51 -14.51
C SER A 391 -23.56 -13.15 -14.54
N CYS A 392 -24.62 -12.36 -14.80
CA CYS A 392 -26.00 -12.82 -14.83
C CYS A 392 -26.43 -13.34 -16.21
N THR A 393 -25.69 -13.00 -17.26
CA THR A 393 -26.02 -13.31 -18.67
C THR A 393 -25.23 -14.50 -19.24
N ARG A 394 -24.24 -15.02 -18.49
CA ARG A 394 -23.44 -16.19 -18.88
C ARG A 394 -24.26 -17.49 -18.78
N GLU A 395 -24.46 -18.17 -19.92
CA GLU A 395 -25.09 -19.51 -20.00
C GLU A 395 -24.30 -20.61 -19.27
N ASN A 396 -23.00 -20.40 -19.00
CA ASN A 396 -22.07 -21.41 -18.46
C ASN A 396 -21.82 -21.32 -16.94
N ASN A 397 -22.50 -20.46 -16.18
CA ASN A 397 -22.33 -20.45 -14.72
C ASN A 397 -23.15 -21.60 -14.10
N SER A 398 -22.51 -22.42 -13.25
CA SER A 398 -23.15 -23.55 -12.57
C SER A 398 -24.29 -23.11 -11.64
N ILE A 399 -24.25 -21.86 -11.18
CA ILE A 399 -25.23 -21.23 -10.30
C ILE A 399 -26.03 -20.22 -11.12
N LYS A 400 -27.34 -20.48 -11.28
CA LYS A 400 -28.24 -19.59 -12.02
C LYS A 400 -28.61 -18.39 -11.14
N PRO A 401 -28.73 -17.17 -11.69
CA PRO A 401 -29.25 -16.05 -10.93
C PRO A 401 -30.69 -16.35 -10.49
N GLY A 402 -31.00 -16.15 -9.21
CA GLY A 402 -32.38 -16.15 -8.71
C GLY A 402 -33.26 -15.17 -9.49
N ASN A 403 -34.59 -15.33 -9.40
CA ASN A 403 -35.53 -14.48 -10.15
C ASN A 403 -35.54 -13.02 -9.66
N ASN A 404 -34.82 -12.71 -8.57
CA ASN A 404 -34.73 -11.41 -7.92
C ASN A 404 -33.28 -11.08 -7.49
N LEU A 405 -32.88 -9.81 -7.60
CA LEU A 405 -31.56 -9.33 -7.16
C LEU A 405 -31.32 -9.59 -5.67
N VAL A 406 -32.35 -9.40 -4.83
CA VAL A 406 -32.25 -9.61 -3.37
C VAL A 406 -31.87 -11.06 -3.06
N GLU A 407 -32.51 -12.02 -3.72
CA GLU A 407 -32.23 -13.45 -3.56
C GLU A 407 -30.80 -13.79 -4.01
N GLY A 408 -30.37 -13.25 -5.16
CA GLY A 408 -29.01 -13.44 -5.65
C GLY A 408 -27.93 -12.83 -4.75
N LEU A 409 -28.19 -11.67 -4.13
CA LEU A 409 -27.29 -11.05 -3.15
C LEU A 409 -27.25 -11.82 -1.83
N SER A 410 -28.38 -12.32 -1.33
CA SER A 410 -28.43 -13.21 -0.16
C SER A 410 -27.65 -14.51 -0.39
N GLU A 411 -27.81 -15.13 -1.57
CA GLU A 411 -27.05 -16.32 -1.96
C GLU A 411 -25.55 -16.03 -2.06
N LEU A 412 -25.16 -14.92 -2.68
CA LEU A 412 -23.77 -14.47 -2.78
C LEU A 412 -23.15 -14.28 -1.39
N MET A 413 -23.87 -13.63 -0.46
CA MET A 413 -23.42 -13.42 0.92
C MET A 413 -23.21 -14.75 1.66
N LYS A 414 -24.15 -15.69 1.50
CA LYS A 414 -24.05 -17.03 2.10
C LYS A 414 -22.85 -17.80 1.56
N LEU A 415 -22.69 -17.84 0.24
CA LEU A 415 -21.57 -18.51 -0.41
C LEU A 415 -20.22 -17.91 -0.01
N GLN A 416 -20.15 -16.58 0.16
CA GLN A 416 -18.93 -15.92 0.64
C GLN A 416 -18.60 -16.30 2.09
N LYS A 417 -19.62 -16.45 2.95
CA LYS A 417 -19.43 -16.90 4.35
C LYS A 417 -18.93 -18.34 4.40
N ASP A 418 -19.53 -19.25 3.64
CA ASP A 418 -19.11 -20.65 3.55
C ASP A 418 -17.67 -20.75 2.98
N TRP A 419 -17.38 -19.97 1.94
CA TRP A 419 -16.04 -19.86 1.34
C TRP A 419 -14.99 -19.39 2.37
N SER A 420 -15.33 -18.39 3.18
CA SER A 420 -14.48 -17.85 4.25
C SER A 420 -14.14 -18.91 5.31
N SER A 421 -15.13 -19.68 5.74
CA SER A 421 -14.97 -20.78 6.69
C SER A 421 -14.03 -21.86 6.17
N VAL A 422 -14.22 -22.29 4.91
CA VAL A 422 -13.38 -23.33 4.29
C VAL A 422 -11.96 -22.84 4.05
N LEU A 423 -11.77 -21.60 3.61
CA LEU A 423 -10.44 -21.03 3.43
C LEU A 423 -9.69 -20.89 4.76
N SER A 424 -10.39 -20.57 5.85
CA SER A 424 -9.81 -20.52 7.19
C SER A 424 -9.33 -21.90 7.65
N CYS A 425 -10.11 -22.96 7.43
CA CYS A 425 -9.67 -24.34 7.67
C CYS A 425 -8.41 -24.71 6.88
N LEU A 426 -8.38 -24.34 5.60
CA LEU A 426 -7.24 -24.61 4.73
C LEU A 426 -5.99 -23.85 5.17
N TYR A 427 -6.15 -22.60 5.61
CA TYR A 427 -5.05 -21.81 6.14
C TYR A 427 -4.51 -22.39 7.44
N GLU A 428 -5.37 -22.79 8.39
CA GLU A 428 -4.92 -23.41 9.64
C GLU A 428 -4.08 -24.68 9.38
N ALA A 429 -4.46 -25.50 8.40
CA ALA A 429 -3.61 -26.59 7.93
C ALA A 429 -2.30 -26.09 7.29
N GLY A 430 -2.38 -25.09 6.40
CA GLY A 430 -1.23 -24.51 5.69
C GLY A 430 -0.22 -23.81 6.61
N ARG A 431 -0.64 -23.25 7.75
CA ARG A 431 0.23 -22.60 8.75
C ARG A 431 1.30 -23.55 9.26
N HIS A 432 0.96 -24.82 9.49
CA HIS A 432 1.92 -25.85 9.89
C HIS A 432 2.92 -26.20 8.78
N GLY A 433 2.54 -26.01 7.52
CA GLY A 433 3.38 -26.17 6.33
C GLY A 433 4.14 -24.90 5.91
N LYS A 434 4.08 -23.83 6.72
CA LYS A 434 4.65 -22.49 6.43
C LYS A 434 4.13 -21.87 5.12
N VAL A 435 2.92 -22.22 4.70
CA VAL A 435 2.27 -21.63 3.53
C VAL A 435 1.68 -20.27 3.92
N GLN A 436 1.91 -19.23 3.11
CA GLN A 436 1.36 -17.90 3.37
C GLN A 436 -0.12 -17.85 3.01
N LEU A 437 -0.95 -17.19 3.83
CA LEU A 437 -2.38 -17.04 3.55
C LEU A 437 -2.61 -16.29 2.25
N LEU A 438 -1.83 -15.24 1.98
CA LEU A 438 -1.96 -14.48 0.74
C LEU A 438 -1.74 -15.33 -0.51
N ASP A 439 -0.87 -16.34 -0.44
CA ASP A 439 -0.63 -17.27 -1.54
C ASP A 439 -1.83 -18.21 -1.73
N ILE A 440 -2.35 -18.79 -0.64
CA ILE A 440 -3.55 -19.65 -0.66
C ILE A 440 -4.75 -18.86 -1.18
N PHE A 441 -4.93 -17.61 -0.70
CA PHE A 441 -5.99 -16.71 -1.13
C PHE A 441 -5.93 -16.45 -2.65
N CYS A 442 -4.74 -16.10 -3.18
CA CYS A 442 -4.57 -15.88 -4.61
C CYS A 442 -4.89 -17.12 -5.45
N GLU A 443 -4.57 -18.32 -4.96
CA GLU A 443 -4.93 -19.58 -5.63
C GLU A 443 -6.43 -19.88 -5.54
N ALA A 444 -7.05 -19.69 -4.37
CA ALA A 444 -8.46 -20.02 -4.11
C ALA A 444 -9.44 -19.15 -4.91
N ILE A 445 -9.09 -17.90 -5.21
CA ILE A 445 -9.92 -17.01 -6.03
C ILE A 445 -9.66 -17.15 -7.55
N ASN A 446 -8.76 -18.04 -7.99
CA ASN A 446 -8.43 -18.17 -9.40
C ASN A 446 -9.58 -18.84 -10.19
N PRO A 447 -10.24 -18.13 -11.14
CA PRO A 447 -11.33 -18.71 -11.93
C PRO A 447 -10.88 -19.87 -12.83
N ASP A 448 -9.62 -19.89 -13.27
CA ASP A 448 -9.12 -20.91 -14.21
C ASP A 448 -9.09 -22.32 -13.60
N LEU A 449 -8.86 -22.40 -12.28
CA LEU A 449 -8.84 -23.67 -11.55
C LEU A 449 -10.23 -24.31 -11.48
N HIS A 450 -11.29 -23.50 -11.46
CA HIS A 450 -12.66 -23.98 -11.47
C HIS A 450 -13.04 -24.53 -12.86
N THR A 451 -12.66 -23.83 -13.94
CA THR A 451 -12.89 -24.31 -15.32
C THR A 451 -12.10 -25.58 -15.68
N GLN A 452 -10.94 -25.82 -15.05
CA GLN A 452 -10.17 -27.05 -15.27
C GLN A 452 -10.74 -28.26 -14.51
N ASN A 453 -11.35 -28.06 -13.33
CA ASN A 453 -11.97 -29.14 -12.58
C ASN A 453 -13.19 -29.75 -13.29
N ASP A 454 -13.87 -28.99 -14.16
CA ASP A 454 -14.96 -29.49 -15.00
C ASP A 454 -14.48 -30.33 -16.19
N SER A 455 -13.19 -30.25 -16.55
CA SER A 455 -12.64 -30.89 -17.76
C SER A 455 -11.58 -31.98 -17.49
N ASN A 456 -10.96 -32.06 -16.31
CA ASN A 456 -10.01 -33.14 -16.01
C ASN A 456 -10.01 -33.59 -14.54
N ASN A 457 -10.19 -34.89 -14.36
CA ASN A 457 -10.37 -35.57 -13.09
C ASN A 457 -9.06 -36.19 -12.57
N GLU A 458 -7.90 -35.56 -12.81
CA GLU A 458 -6.59 -36.06 -12.38
C GLU A 458 -5.77 -34.97 -11.67
N LEU A 459 -6.02 -34.82 -10.38
CA LEU A 459 -5.15 -34.06 -9.47
C LEU A 459 -4.40 -35.04 -8.57
N LEU A 460 -3.82 -36.11 -9.14
CA LEU A 460 -2.86 -36.96 -8.45
C LEU A 460 -2.04 -37.82 -9.43
N SER A 461 -1.18 -37.21 -10.25
CA SER A 461 -0.07 -37.92 -10.88
C SER A 461 1.26 -37.34 -10.39
N LYS A 462 2.11 -38.25 -9.89
CA LYS A 462 3.42 -37.98 -9.26
C LYS A 462 4.32 -37.12 -10.16
N PRO A 463 5.24 -36.31 -9.60
CA PRO A 463 6.20 -35.57 -10.40
C PRO A 463 7.30 -36.53 -10.88
N THR A 464 7.25 -36.94 -12.14
CA THR A 464 8.40 -37.58 -12.79
C THR A 464 9.31 -36.49 -13.34
N SER A 465 10.58 -36.53 -12.93
CA SER A 465 11.64 -35.61 -13.36
C SER A 465 11.86 -35.64 -14.87
N GLY A 466 12.07 -34.46 -15.46
CA GLY A 466 12.82 -34.32 -16.71
C GLY A 466 12.04 -33.77 -17.91
N ASN A 467 11.98 -32.44 -18.06
CA ASN A 467 12.73 -31.68 -19.07
C ASN A 467 12.11 -30.30 -19.32
N LEU A 468 12.97 -29.30 -19.24
CA LEU A 468 12.72 -27.88 -19.47
C LEU A 468 12.40 -27.61 -20.94
N SER A 469 11.33 -26.87 -21.21
CA SER A 469 11.30 -25.91 -22.32
C SER A 469 10.41 -24.71 -21.98
N SER A 470 10.70 -23.60 -22.62
CA SER A 470 10.64 -22.24 -22.09
C SER A 470 9.27 -21.55 -22.13
N GLY A 471 8.98 -20.80 -21.05
CA GLY A 471 8.39 -19.47 -21.13
C GLY A 471 6.86 -19.35 -21.03
N LYS A 472 6.36 -19.17 -19.79
CA LYS A 472 5.38 -18.14 -19.34
C LYS A 472 4.77 -18.53 -17.98
N SER A 473 4.83 -17.58 -17.04
CA SER A 473 4.21 -17.54 -15.70
C SER A 473 4.52 -18.71 -14.75
N GLY A 474 5.05 -18.38 -13.57
CA GLY A 474 5.66 -19.36 -12.66
C GLY A 474 4.69 -20.42 -12.17
N ALA A 475 4.92 -21.67 -12.60
CA ALA A 475 4.45 -22.87 -11.94
C ALA A 475 5.18 -23.01 -10.58
N GLY A 476 4.78 -22.19 -9.61
CA GLY A 476 5.02 -22.46 -8.19
C GLY A 476 4.16 -23.65 -7.76
N ARG A 477 4.62 -24.42 -6.78
CA ARG A 477 3.82 -25.51 -6.18
C ARG A 477 2.43 -24.96 -5.81
N ARG A 478 1.37 -25.70 -6.15
CA ARG A 478 -0.01 -25.39 -5.73
C ARG A 478 -0.05 -25.36 -4.21
N CYS A 479 -0.29 -24.18 -3.64
CA CYS A 479 -0.33 -23.92 -2.20
C CYS A 479 -1.46 -24.69 -1.52
N ILE A 480 -2.61 -24.85 -2.20
CA ILE A 480 -3.72 -25.68 -1.72
C ILE A 480 -3.28 -27.15 -1.60
N ALA A 481 -2.58 -27.67 -2.62
CA ALA A 481 -2.04 -29.04 -2.57
C ALA A 481 -1.00 -29.21 -1.46
N GLN A 482 -0.16 -28.19 -1.22
CA GLN A 482 0.79 -28.19 -0.11
C GLN A 482 0.09 -28.19 1.27
N ALA A 483 -1.02 -27.47 1.42
CA ALA A 483 -1.80 -27.50 2.65
C ALA A 483 -2.44 -28.89 2.87
N LEU A 484 -2.97 -29.52 1.81
CA LEU A 484 -3.49 -30.90 1.86
C LEU A 484 -2.40 -31.91 2.23
N ASP A 485 -1.22 -31.81 1.62
CA ASP A 485 -0.07 -32.66 1.97
C ASP A 485 0.37 -32.43 3.43
N THR A 486 0.25 -31.20 3.95
CA THR A 486 0.55 -30.90 5.35
C THR A 486 -0.38 -31.67 6.29
N VAL A 487 -1.69 -31.75 5.99
CA VAL A 487 -2.65 -32.57 6.76
C VAL A 487 -2.32 -34.05 6.69
N ARG A 488 -1.91 -34.54 5.50
CA ARG A 488 -1.55 -35.95 5.32
C ARG A 488 -0.37 -36.38 6.20
N TYR A 489 0.65 -35.53 6.33
CA TYR A 489 1.92 -35.88 6.97
C TYR A 489 2.15 -35.26 8.35
N MET A 490 1.21 -34.49 8.92
CA MET A 490 1.39 -33.86 10.24
C MET A 490 1.27 -34.85 11.40
N PRO A 491 1.92 -34.56 12.56
CA PRO A 491 1.77 -35.35 13.77
C PRO A 491 0.33 -35.36 14.31
N MET A 492 -0.09 -36.49 14.90
CA MET A 492 -1.47 -36.67 15.41
C MET A 492 -1.89 -35.58 16.41
N GLU A 493 -1.02 -35.21 17.35
CA GLU A 493 -1.29 -34.14 18.33
C GLU A 493 -1.57 -32.78 17.66
N THR A 494 -0.90 -32.51 16.55
CA THR A 494 -1.10 -31.29 15.76
C THR A 494 -2.41 -31.37 14.98
N LEU A 495 -2.70 -32.53 14.39
CA LEU A 495 -3.96 -32.77 13.69
C LEU A 495 -5.17 -32.54 14.60
N PHE A 496 -5.12 -32.99 15.86
CA PHE A 496 -6.22 -32.75 16.82
C PHE A 496 -6.48 -31.27 17.06
N ARG A 497 -5.42 -30.50 17.31
CA ARG A 497 -5.55 -29.05 17.50
C ARG A 497 -6.13 -28.40 16.25
N VAL A 498 -5.71 -28.83 15.06
CA VAL A 498 -6.27 -28.34 13.79
C VAL A 498 -7.75 -28.69 13.66
N LEU A 499 -8.15 -29.92 13.98
CA LEU A 499 -9.56 -30.35 13.93
C LEU A 499 -10.43 -29.59 14.95
N GLU A 500 -9.90 -29.28 16.14
CA GLU A 500 -10.58 -28.44 17.14
C GLU A 500 -10.86 -27.05 16.58
N VAL A 501 -9.87 -26.42 15.94
CA VAL A 501 -10.01 -25.12 15.30
C VAL A 501 -10.96 -25.19 14.09
N TRP A 502 -10.95 -26.28 13.31
CA TRP A 502 -11.91 -26.48 12.21
C TRP A 502 -13.36 -26.53 12.69
N SER A 503 -13.63 -27.18 13.84
CA SER A 503 -14.96 -27.23 14.44
C SER A 503 -15.50 -25.82 14.76
N ILE A 504 -14.61 -24.90 15.13
CA ILE A 504 -14.94 -23.48 15.38
C ILE A 504 -15.23 -22.75 14.05
N HIS A 505 -14.35 -22.89 13.05
CA HIS A 505 -14.55 -22.22 11.76
C HIS A 505 -15.79 -22.71 10.98
N LEU A 506 -16.17 -23.98 11.17
CA LEU A 506 -17.29 -24.63 10.48
C LEU A 506 -18.58 -24.63 11.31
N GLU A 507 -18.69 -23.82 12.36
CA GLU A 507 -19.90 -23.76 13.21
C GLU A 507 -21.18 -23.48 12.40
N GLY A 508 -21.11 -22.69 11.34
CA GLY A 508 -22.24 -22.43 10.42
C GLY A 508 -22.59 -23.58 9.46
N MET A 509 -21.73 -24.59 9.31
CA MET A 509 -21.85 -25.68 8.34
C MET A 509 -22.10 -27.02 9.04
N ASN A 510 -23.30 -27.18 9.61
CA ASN A 510 -23.66 -28.29 10.51
C ASN A 510 -23.29 -29.69 10.01
N GLU A 511 -23.51 -30.01 8.73
CA GLU A 511 -23.22 -31.33 8.17
C GLU A 511 -21.72 -31.65 8.11
N ILE A 512 -20.90 -30.66 7.75
CA ILE A 512 -19.45 -30.80 7.66
C ILE A 512 -18.86 -30.81 9.06
N ASN A 513 -19.35 -29.95 9.94
CA ASN A 513 -18.93 -29.90 11.33
C ASN A 513 -19.22 -31.22 12.05
N ALA A 514 -20.34 -31.89 11.75
CA ALA A 514 -20.61 -33.24 12.25
C ALA A 514 -19.54 -34.25 11.82
N LYS A 515 -19.10 -34.22 10.55
CA LYS A 515 -17.99 -35.07 10.06
C LYS A 515 -16.67 -34.75 10.75
N VAL A 516 -16.37 -33.48 11.05
CA VAL A 516 -15.17 -33.09 11.81
C VAL A 516 -15.24 -33.63 13.24
N LYS A 517 -16.40 -33.53 13.90
CA LYS A 517 -16.62 -34.08 15.25
C LYS A 517 -16.52 -35.61 15.30
N GLU A 518 -16.92 -36.30 14.23
CA GLU A 518 -16.73 -37.75 14.07
C GLU A 518 -15.24 -38.13 13.96
N LEU A 519 -14.45 -37.32 13.24
CA LEU A 519 -12.99 -37.51 13.17
C LEU A 519 -12.28 -37.23 14.50
N GLN A 520 -12.86 -36.39 15.37
CA GLN A 520 -12.34 -36.17 16.72
C GLN A 520 -12.64 -37.35 17.66
N SER A 521 -13.84 -37.92 17.58
CA SER A 521 -14.30 -38.99 18.48
C SER A 521 -13.72 -40.38 18.16
N THR A 522 -13.27 -40.61 16.92
CA THR A 522 -12.67 -41.88 16.48
C THR A 522 -11.32 -42.21 17.13
N THR A 523 -10.83 -41.35 18.02
CA THR A 523 -9.54 -41.46 18.69
C THR A 523 -9.61 -41.42 20.21
N THR A 524 -10.79 -41.19 20.77
CA THR A 524 -11.05 -41.37 22.21
C THR A 524 -11.40 -42.82 22.58
N SER A 525 -11.57 -43.71 21.59
CA SER A 525 -11.81 -45.14 21.80
C SER A 525 -10.58 -45.94 21.38
N GLU A 526 -9.70 -46.25 22.34
CA GLU A 526 -8.73 -47.35 22.21
C GLU A 526 -9.37 -48.73 22.41
N ASP A 527 -10.66 -48.81 22.74
CA ASP A 527 -11.40 -50.07 22.80
C ASP A 527 -12.82 -49.89 22.24
N CYS A 528 -13.05 -50.30 21.00
CA CYS A 528 -14.17 -51.17 20.59
C CYS A 528 -14.23 -51.25 19.05
N VAL A 529 -13.99 -52.45 18.52
CA VAL A 529 -14.35 -52.79 17.15
C VAL A 529 -15.87 -52.75 17.03
N THR A 530 -16.41 -51.76 16.31
CA THR A 530 -17.69 -51.95 15.61
C THR A 530 -17.71 -51.16 14.31
N ILE A 531 -17.83 -51.91 13.22
CA ILE A 531 -17.84 -51.45 11.84
C ILE A 531 -19.20 -50.79 11.56
N THR A 532 -19.23 -49.47 11.37
CA THR A 532 -20.26 -48.82 10.55
C THR A 532 -19.75 -48.73 9.12
N LYS A 533 -20.50 -49.33 8.19
CA LYS A 533 -20.20 -49.27 6.75
C LYS A 533 -20.54 -47.88 6.22
N ASP A 534 -19.59 -46.96 6.25
CA ASP A 534 -19.75 -45.68 5.57
C ASP A 534 -19.31 -45.75 4.11
N LYS A 535 -20.23 -45.35 3.23
CA LYS A 535 -20.02 -45.20 1.79
C LYS A 535 -19.27 -43.90 1.54
N TRP A 536 -17.95 -43.94 1.64
CA TRP A 536 -17.10 -42.93 1.00
C TRP A 536 -16.88 -43.37 -0.46
N PRO A 537 -17.02 -42.48 -1.46
CA PRO A 537 -16.82 -42.85 -2.85
C PRO A 537 -15.36 -43.26 -3.08
N ARG A 538 -15.13 -44.56 -3.30
CA ARG A 538 -13.82 -45.10 -3.68
C ARG A 538 -13.53 -44.73 -5.14
N ARG A 539 -12.49 -43.95 -5.39
CA ARG A 539 -11.76 -44.05 -6.66
C ARG A 539 -10.65 -45.07 -6.50
N SER A 540 -10.85 -46.20 -7.15
CA SER A 540 -9.96 -47.36 -7.15
C SER A 540 -8.70 -47.06 -7.96
N THR A 541 -7.54 -47.24 -7.32
CA THR A 541 -6.37 -47.80 -8.01
C THR A 541 -5.81 -48.93 -7.15
N ASN A 542 -5.79 -50.11 -7.76
CA ASN A 542 -5.36 -51.41 -7.27
C ASN A 542 -4.21 -51.40 -6.26
N SER A 543 -4.49 -51.74 -5.01
CA SER A 543 -3.66 -52.66 -4.22
C SER A 543 -4.45 -53.26 -3.06
N THR A 544 -4.44 -54.57 -2.99
CA THR A 544 -5.02 -55.41 -1.96
C THR A 544 -4.34 -55.18 -0.61
N ALA A 545 -4.98 -54.49 0.32
CA ALA A 545 -4.75 -54.60 1.77
C ALA A 545 -5.96 -54.03 2.52
N ILE A 546 -6.58 -54.86 3.37
CA ILE A 546 -7.58 -54.42 4.35
C ILE A 546 -6.80 -53.75 5.47
N GLY A 547 -6.54 -52.46 5.33
CA GLY A 547 -5.95 -51.60 6.36
C GLY A 547 -6.88 -50.43 6.64
N THR A 548 -7.10 -50.14 7.91
CA THR A 548 -7.82 -48.94 8.37
C THR A 548 -7.16 -47.71 7.75
N VAL A 549 -7.90 -46.90 6.98
CA VAL A 549 -7.39 -45.66 6.41
C VAL A 549 -6.90 -44.76 7.57
N PRO A 550 -5.63 -44.30 7.57
CA PRO A 550 -5.11 -43.40 8.60
C PRO A 550 -6.03 -42.20 8.82
N LEU A 551 -6.17 -41.74 10.06
CA LEU A 551 -7.01 -40.59 10.40
C LEU A 551 -6.63 -39.34 9.56
N ASN A 552 -5.32 -39.14 9.36
CA ASN A 552 -4.78 -38.07 8.49
C ASN A 552 -5.33 -38.15 7.05
N ASP A 553 -5.46 -39.34 6.49
CA ASP A 553 -6.00 -39.52 5.14
C ASP A 553 -7.50 -39.22 5.09
N LYS A 554 -8.25 -39.61 6.14
CA LYS A 554 -9.67 -39.25 6.26
C LYS A 554 -9.86 -37.73 6.39
N ALA A 555 -9.05 -37.07 7.20
CA ALA A 555 -9.06 -35.61 7.35
C ALA A 555 -8.66 -34.89 6.04
N THR A 556 -7.67 -35.41 5.33
CA THR A 556 -7.24 -34.88 4.02
C THR A 556 -8.33 -35.03 2.97
N MET A 557 -9.03 -36.17 2.93
CA MET A 557 -10.16 -36.39 2.03
C MET A 557 -11.34 -35.48 2.35
N LEU A 558 -11.63 -35.25 3.64
CA LEU A 558 -12.65 -34.29 4.04
C LEU A 558 -12.28 -32.87 3.58
N LEU A 559 -11.02 -32.45 3.79
CA LEU A 559 -10.53 -31.14 3.36
C LEU A 559 -10.58 -30.97 1.83
N ASP A 560 -10.21 -32.00 1.06
CA ASP A 560 -10.31 -31.97 -0.41
C ASP A 560 -11.77 -31.88 -0.88
N ASP A 561 -12.69 -32.64 -0.26
CA ASP A 561 -14.13 -32.61 -0.57
C ASP A 561 -14.73 -31.23 -0.31
N ILE A 562 -14.49 -30.63 0.86
CA ILE A 562 -15.02 -29.29 1.17
C ILE A 562 -14.38 -28.20 0.30
N THR A 563 -13.09 -28.33 -0.04
CA THR A 563 -12.39 -27.39 -0.92
C THR A 563 -13.04 -27.39 -2.31
N ARG A 564 -13.34 -28.57 -2.86
CA ARG A 564 -13.96 -28.69 -4.19
C ARG A 564 -15.38 -28.16 -4.23
N ASN A 565 -16.15 -28.35 -3.15
CA ASN A 565 -17.57 -28.02 -3.12
C ASN A 565 -17.83 -26.54 -2.78
N PHE A 566 -16.96 -25.92 -1.97
CA PHE A 566 -17.23 -24.58 -1.40
C PHE A 566 -16.22 -23.50 -1.79
N LEU A 567 -15.00 -23.81 -2.26
CA LEU A 567 -14.07 -22.79 -2.77
C LEU A 567 -14.37 -22.39 -4.22
N VAL A 568 -15.58 -21.89 -4.45
CA VAL A 568 -15.97 -21.29 -5.75
C VAL A 568 -15.43 -19.85 -5.80
N PRO A 569 -14.63 -19.47 -6.82
CA PRO A 569 -14.15 -18.11 -6.98
C PRO A 569 -15.30 -17.10 -7.08
N VAL A 570 -15.14 -15.95 -6.41
CA VAL A 570 -16.15 -14.86 -6.43
C VAL A 570 -16.50 -14.42 -7.85
N GLU A 571 -15.55 -14.43 -8.77
CA GLU A 571 -15.76 -14.04 -10.18
C GLU A 571 -16.64 -15.02 -10.98
N CYS A 572 -16.92 -16.20 -10.43
CA CYS A 572 -17.82 -17.20 -11.00
C CYS A 572 -19.26 -17.05 -10.50
N LEU A 573 -19.51 -16.18 -9.51
CA LEU A 573 -20.82 -15.99 -8.89
C LEU A 573 -21.63 -14.90 -9.60
N PRO A 574 -22.98 -14.97 -9.63
CA PRO A 574 -23.81 -13.90 -10.14
C PRO A 574 -23.67 -12.64 -9.27
N PHE A 575 -23.83 -11.46 -9.88
CA PHE A 575 -23.78 -10.15 -9.22
C PHE A 575 -22.43 -9.78 -8.57
N HIS A 576 -21.36 -10.54 -8.79
CA HIS A 576 -20.07 -10.27 -8.16
C HIS A 576 -19.48 -8.91 -8.55
N GLU A 577 -19.85 -8.33 -9.70
CA GLU A 577 -19.42 -7.00 -10.13
C GLU A 577 -19.83 -5.91 -9.13
N ILE A 578 -20.92 -6.12 -8.37
CA ILE A 578 -21.37 -5.16 -7.35
C ILE A 578 -20.34 -5.05 -6.21
N ILE A 579 -19.69 -6.16 -5.84
CA ILE A 579 -18.79 -6.24 -4.69
C ILE A 579 -17.30 -6.35 -5.06
N CYS A 580 -16.97 -6.78 -6.28
CA CYS A 580 -15.63 -7.21 -6.67
C CYS A 580 -14.93 -6.24 -7.61
N PHE A 581 -13.78 -5.72 -7.18
CA PHE A 581 -12.94 -4.86 -8.01
C PHE A 581 -11.96 -5.65 -8.91
N LYS A 582 -11.96 -5.32 -10.21
CA LYS A 582 -11.21 -6.06 -11.26
C LYS A 582 -10.06 -5.31 -11.92
N ASN A 583 -10.03 -3.98 -11.85
CA ASN A 583 -9.18 -3.20 -12.75
C ASN A 583 -7.74 -3.02 -12.24
N VAL A 584 -6.83 -3.92 -12.63
CA VAL A 584 -5.40 -3.82 -12.31
C VAL A 584 -4.74 -2.60 -12.96
N GLY A 585 -5.12 -2.24 -14.18
CA GLY A 585 -4.50 -1.13 -14.92
C GLY A 585 -4.63 0.22 -14.18
N VAL A 586 -5.80 0.47 -13.58
CA VAL A 586 -6.04 1.67 -12.76
C VAL A 586 -5.10 1.68 -11.55
N LEU A 587 -5.01 0.57 -10.81
CA LEU A 587 -4.10 0.46 -9.65
C LEU A 587 -2.64 0.61 -10.05
N GLN A 588 -2.20 -0.11 -11.09
CA GLN A 588 -0.83 -0.05 -11.57
C GLN A 588 -0.44 1.36 -11.97
N SER A 589 -1.30 2.09 -12.69
CA SER A 589 -1.02 3.46 -13.12
C SER A 589 -0.92 4.46 -11.97
N ALA A 590 -1.68 4.23 -10.89
CA ALA A 590 -1.74 5.13 -9.75
C ALA A 590 -0.69 4.83 -8.67
N LEU A 591 -0.36 3.55 -8.44
CA LEU A 591 0.62 3.11 -7.44
C LEU A 591 2.03 3.06 -8.02
N ILE A 592 2.18 2.49 -9.22
CA ILE A 592 3.48 2.32 -9.87
C ILE A 592 3.67 3.46 -10.87
N GLY A 593 4.00 4.64 -10.34
CA GLY A 593 4.36 5.79 -11.14
C GLY A 593 5.69 5.55 -11.86
N ASN A 594 5.69 5.67 -13.19
CA ASN A 594 6.92 5.71 -13.99
C ASN A 594 7.08 7.06 -14.69
N PRO A 595 7.31 8.16 -13.94
CA PRO A 595 7.30 9.52 -14.49
C PRO A 595 8.35 9.70 -15.59
N ARG A 596 9.56 9.14 -15.41
CA ARG A 596 10.62 9.20 -16.43
C ARG A 596 10.17 8.57 -17.74
N ARG A 597 9.66 7.34 -17.71
CA ARG A 597 9.22 6.63 -18.91
C ARG A 597 8.04 7.34 -19.56
N MET A 598 7.10 7.85 -18.76
CA MET A 598 5.92 8.57 -19.27
C MET A 598 6.31 9.86 -19.97
N VAL A 599 7.15 10.70 -19.36
CA VAL A 599 7.68 11.93 -19.98
C VAL A 599 8.40 11.61 -21.30
N GLN A 600 9.24 10.58 -21.30
CA GLN A 600 9.96 10.16 -22.51
C GLN A 600 9.01 9.64 -23.60
N LEU A 601 8.05 8.78 -23.27
CA LEU A 601 7.06 8.26 -24.22
C LEU A 601 6.15 9.36 -24.76
N ASP A 602 5.72 10.30 -23.93
CA ASP A 602 4.86 11.41 -24.32
C ASP A 602 5.62 12.41 -25.22
N LEU A 603 6.92 12.61 -25.01
CA LEU A 603 7.76 13.41 -25.91
C LEU A 603 7.99 12.72 -27.26
N LEU A 604 8.24 11.40 -27.26
CA LEU A 604 8.46 10.61 -28.48
C LEU A 604 7.16 10.41 -29.29
N LYS A 605 6.02 10.23 -28.60
CA LYS A 605 4.70 9.97 -29.19
C LYS A 605 3.70 11.11 -28.89
N SER A 606 4.13 12.36 -28.96
CA SER A 606 3.27 13.51 -28.65
C SER A 606 2.01 13.57 -29.52
N GLN A 607 2.09 13.07 -30.76
CA GLN A 607 0.96 12.96 -31.68
C GLN A 607 -0.22 12.12 -31.15
N SER A 608 0.03 11.03 -30.41
CA SER A 608 -1.05 10.18 -29.85
C SER A 608 -1.70 10.79 -28.61
N ARG A 609 -1.07 11.78 -27.98
CA ARG A 609 -1.61 12.49 -26.83
C ARG A 609 -2.37 13.74 -27.23
N LEU A 610 -1.83 14.50 -28.20
CA LEU A 610 -2.40 15.77 -28.62
C LEU A 610 -3.53 15.62 -29.65
N ASN A 611 -3.63 14.47 -30.34
CA ASN A 611 -4.67 14.16 -31.33
C ASN A 611 -4.92 15.29 -32.36
N CYS A 612 -3.87 16.03 -32.70
CA CYS A 612 -3.95 17.17 -33.61
C CYS A 612 -3.96 16.72 -35.09
N SER A 613 -4.66 17.49 -35.93
CA SER A 613 -4.73 17.22 -37.38
C SER A 613 -3.40 17.45 -38.11
N CYS A 614 -2.46 18.19 -37.52
CA CYS A 614 -1.17 18.56 -38.13
C CYS A 614 -0.03 17.55 -37.86
N CYS A 615 -0.19 16.62 -36.92
CA CYS A 615 0.83 15.61 -36.58
C CYS A 615 0.34 14.17 -36.79
N SER A 616 -0.89 13.96 -37.27
CA SER A 616 -1.51 12.64 -37.41
C SER A 616 -1.05 11.83 -38.64
N ARG A 617 -0.19 12.38 -39.52
CA ARG A 617 -0.10 11.90 -40.91
C ARG A 617 1.22 11.29 -41.38
N ASN A 618 2.27 11.14 -40.57
CA ASN A 618 3.50 10.44 -40.98
C ASN A 618 4.06 9.56 -39.85
N GLY A 619 4.02 8.25 -40.03
CA GLY A 619 4.36 7.29 -38.96
C GLY A 619 5.85 7.05 -38.70
N ILE A 620 6.77 7.72 -39.40
CA ILE A 620 8.23 7.42 -39.30
C ILE A 620 9.12 8.69 -39.38
N ALA A 621 8.75 9.71 -40.17
CA ALA A 621 9.58 10.90 -40.33
C ALA A 621 9.23 11.99 -39.30
N VAL A 622 10.24 12.49 -38.57
CA VAL A 622 10.09 13.62 -37.64
C VAL A 622 9.61 14.85 -38.40
N SER A 623 8.35 15.24 -38.17
CA SER A 623 7.74 16.39 -38.83
C SER A 623 8.11 17.69 -38.12
N ALA A 624 8.35 18.74 -38.89
CA ALA A 624 8.53 20.09 -38.38
C ALA A 624 7.25 20.65 -37.68
N SER A 625 6.10 19.99 -37.80
CA SER A 625 4.86 20.34 -37.10
C SER A 625 4.86 19.95 -35.61
N LEU A 626 5.79 19.10 -35.17
CA LEU A 626 5.93 18.71 -33.77
C LEU A 626 6.48 19.87 -32.91
N HIS A 627 6.24 19.78 -31.59
CA HIS A 627 6.86 20.69 -30.62
C HIS A 627 8.39 20.52 -30.61
N ASP A 628 9.14 21.61 -30.42
CA ASP A 628 10.61 21.62 -30.55
C ASP A 628 11.28 20.57 -29.66
N THR A 629 10.80 20.42 -28.43
CA THR A 629 11.27 19.42 -27.44
C THR A 629 11.01 17.99 -27.90
N SER A 630 9.89 17.72 -28.58
CA SER A 630 9.60 16.42 -29.19
C SER A 630 10.49 16.16 -30.40
N VAL A 631 10.73 17.17 -31.25
CA VAL A 631 11.67 17.05 -32.39
C VAL A 631 13.06 16.70 -31.88
N MET A 632 13.54 17.44 -30.88
CA MET A 632 14.85 17.23 -30.26
C MET A 632 14.95 15.85 -29.59
N CYS A 633 13.93 15.42 -28.86
CA CYS A 633 13.90 14.10 -28.22
C CYS A 633 13.94 12.95 -29.23
N ASN A 634 13.24 13.08 -30.37
CA ASN A 634 13.28 12.10 -31.45
C ASN A 634 14.64 12.09 -32.15
N LEU A 635 15.18 13.26 -32.52
CA LEU A 635 16.52 13.38 -33.09
C LEU A 635 17.57 12.75 -32.18
N ALA A 636 17.46 12.99 -30.87
CA ALA A 636 18.40 12.44 -29.90
C ALA A 636 18.43 10.91 -29.90
N GLN A 637 17.39 10.19 -30.36
CA GLN A 637 17.38 8.72 -30.44
C GLN A 637 18.38 8.19 -31.48
N GLU A 638 18.68 8.96 -32.53
CA GLU A 638 19.62 8.59 -33.59
C GLU A 638 21.08 8.69 -33.15
N TYR A 639 21.34 9.45 -32.07
CA TYR A 639 22.67 9.59 -31.49
C TYR A 639 22.95 8.51 -30.43
N GLY A 640 24.24 8.30 -30.15
CA GLY A 640 24.71 7.45 -29.05
C GLY A 640 24.60 8.13 -27.67
N ASP A 641 25.49 7.76 -26.76
CA ASP A 641 25.51 8.26 -25.37
C ASP A 641 25.88 9.74 -25.27
N VAL A 642 26.64 10.24 -26.25
CA VAL A 642 27.15 11.60 -26.30
C VAL A 642 26.72 12.24 -27.62
N ILE A 643 26.18 13.45 -27.52
CA ILE A 643 25.64 14.22 -28.63
C ILE A 643 26.47 15.49 -28.79
N ASN A 644 26.99 15.72 -30.00
CA ASN A 644 27.60 17.01 -30.35
C ASN A 644 26.49 18.06 -30.52
N LEU A 645 26.56 19.14 -29.74
CA LEU A 645 25.57 20.22 -29.75
C LEU A 645 25.43 20.87 -31.12
N HIS A 646 26.54 21.03 -31.84
CA HIS A 646 26.55 21.68 -33.14
C HIS A 646 25.85 20.80 -34.19
N ASP A 647 26.20 19.51 -34.25
CA ASP A 647 25.60 18.58 -35.20
C ASP A 647 24.10 18.42 -34.93
N TRP A 648 23.72 18.38 -33.66
CA TRP A 648 22.33 18.29 -33.24
C TRP A 648 21.53 19.56 -33.58
N TYR A 649 22.14 20.74 -33.47
CA TYR A 649 21.56 22.00 -33.94
C TYR A 649 21.34 22.00 -35.45
N LEU A 650 22.31 21.51 -36.23
CA LEU A 650 22.18 21.43 -37.69
C LEU A 650 21.03 20.48 -38.10
N SER A 651 20.88 19.32 -37.44
CA SER A 651 19.75 18.42 -37.66
C SER A 651 18.40 19.10 -37.34
N PHE A 652 18.34 19.83 -36.23
CA PHE A 652 17.14 20.56 -35.82
C PHE A 652 16.77 21.69 -36.80
N ASP A 653 17.75 22.51 -37.20
CA ASP A 653 17.56 23.60 -38.15
C ASP A 653 17.08 23.07 -39.51
N GLY A 654 17.65 21.96 -39.99
CA GLY A 654 17.24 21.29 -41.22
C GLY A 654 15.76 20.86 -41.20
N ILE A 655 15.27 20.32 -40.08
CA ILE A 655 13.87 19.93 -39.91
C ILE A 655 12.96 21.16 -39.87
N ILE A 656 13.27 22.17 -39.06
CA ILE A 656 12.40 23.36 -38.92
C ILE A 656 12.31 24.16 -40.22
N ASN A 657 13.42 24.30 -40.95
CA ASN A 657 13.47 25.02 -42.22
C ASN A 657 12.89 24.23 -43.41
N SER A 658 12.67 22.92 -43.28
CA SER A 658 12.02 22.10 -44.31
C SER A 658 10.57 22.53 -44.60
N LYS A 659 9.92 23.26 -43.68
CA LYS A 659 8.59 23.89 -43.87
C LYS A 659 8.50 24.78 -45.11
N GLY A 660 9.62 25.29 -45.63
CA GLY A 660 9.65 26.21 -46.78
C GLY A 660 9.78 25.55 -48.15
N LYS A 661 9.97 24.22 -48.26
CA LYS A 661 10.29 23.55 -49.54
C LYS A 661 9.32 22.42 -49.90
N SER A 662 8.02 22.61 -49.73
CA SER A 662 7.05 21.80 -50.48
C SER A 662 6.96 22.35 -51.92
N LYS A 663 7.77 21.79 -52.83
CA LYS A 663 7.59 21.98 -54.27
C LYS A 663 6.33 21.20 -54.68
N LEU A 664 5.17 21.87 -54.65
CA LEU A 664 4.04 21.47 -55.48
C LEU A 664 4.44 21.71 -56.94
N VAL A 665 4.76 20.62 -57.64
CA VAL A 665 4.88 20.63 -59.09
C VAL A 665 3.47 20.79 -59.68
N GLY A 666 3.26 21.90 -60.41
CA GLY A 666 2.15 22.03 -61.35
C GLY A 666 1.22 23.22 -61.13
N SER A 667 1.63 24.42 -61.59
CA SER A 667 0.84 25.32 -62.47
C SER A 667 1.41 26.75 -62.43
N PRO A 668 1.70 27.38 -63.58
CA PRO A 668 2.20 28.75 -63.61
C PRO A 668 1.04 29.74 -63.68
N SER A 669 0.82 30.54 -62.63
CA SER A 669 0.22 31.87 -62.86
C SER A 669 0.69 32.90 -61.85
N LYS A 670 0.95 34.09 -62.37
CA LYS A 670 1.59 35.23 -61.75
C LYS A 670 0.67 35.87 -60.70
N LYS A 671 1.15 36.01 -59.46
CA LYS A 671 0.90 37.18 -58.59
C LYS A 671 1.90 37.20 -57.44
N LYS A 672 2.72 38.26 -57.37
CA LYS A 672 3.62 38.56 -56.24
C LYS A 672 2.80 38.63 -54.95
N SER A 673 2.82 37.57 -54.15
CA SER A 673 2.40 37.60 -52.76
C SER A 673 3.66 37.74 -51.88
N LYS A 674 3.58 38.59 -50.85
CA LYS A 674 4.65 38.88 -49.89
C LYS A 674 5.21 37.58 -49.32
N ALA A 675 6.53 37.39 -49.41
CA ALA A 675 7.24 36.35 -48.68
C ALA A 675 6.93 36.46 -47.18
N THR A 676 6.44 35.39 -46.59
CA THR A 676 6.41 35.21 -45.13
C THR A 676 7.83 35.40 -44.57
N PRO A 677 8.02 36.05 -43.41
CA PRO A 677 9.36 36.27 -42.88
C PRO A 677 10.01 34.91 -42.61
N GLN A 678 11.11 34.63 -43.31
CA GLN A 678 12.00 33.53 -42.98
C GLN A 678 12.41 33.73 -41.51
N GLN A 679 12.19 32.72 -40.66
CA GLN A 679 12.55 32.84 -39.24
C GLN A 679 14.04 33.21 -39.15
N SER A 680 14.35 34.25 -38.38
CA SER A 680 15.74 34.67 -38.15
C SER A 680 16.53 33.49 -37.56
N GLY A 681 17.78 33.28 -38.00
CA GLY A 681 18.64 32.23 -37.46
C GLY A 681 18.79 32.31 -35.93
N ALA A 682 18.79 33.53 -35.38
CA ALA A 682 18.79 33.76 -33.93
C ALA A 682 17.53 33.22 -33.23
N MET A 683 16.37 33.26 -33.89
CA MET A 683 15.12 32.72 -33.35
C MET A 683 15.13 31.20 -33.33
N ILE A 684 15.69 30.54 -34.36
CA ILE A 684 15.83 29.08 -34.40
C ILE A 684 16.84 28.62 -33.34
N GLN A 685 17.95 29.34 -33.19
CA GLN A 685 18.94 29.08 -32.13
C GLN A 685 18.32 29.23 -30.73
N ALA A 686 17.52 30.27 -30.49
CA ALA A 686 16.82 30.43 -29.20
C ALA A 686 15.84 29.28 -28.92
N ARG A 687 15.10 28.82 -29.94
CA ARG A 687 14.20 27.65 -29.85
C ARG A 687 14.97 26.36 -29.54
N PHE A 688 16.11 26.16 -30.20
CA PHE A 688 17.01 25.04 -29.90
C PHE A 688 17.50 25.08 -28.45
N CYS A 689 18.08 26.20 -28.00
CA CYS A 689 18.56 26.34 -26.63
C CYS A 689 17.46 26.10 -25.59
N ARG A 690 16.25 26.59 -25.85
CA ARG A 690 15.07 26.33 -25.00
C ARG A 690 14.74 24.84 -24.94
N ALA A 691 14.64 24.16 -26.09
CA ALA A 691 14.33 22.74 -26.15
C ALA A 691 15.40 21.88 -25.45
N VAL A 692 16.69 22.21 -25.61
CA VAL A 692 17.80 21.56 -24.88
C VAL A 692 17.66 21.76 -23.38
N THR A 693 17.32 22.98 -22.93
CA THR A 693 17.11 23.29 -21.51
C THR A 693 15.91 22.53 -20.94
N GLU A 694 14.81 22.42 -21.67
CA GLU A 694 13.64 21.63 -21.26
C GLU A 694 13.99 20.13 -21.14
N LEU A 695 14.82 19.59 -22.05
CA LEU A 695 15.31 18.21 -21.96
C LEU A 695 16.29 17.99 -20.80
N GLN A 696 17.04 19.02 -20.40
CA GLN A 696 17.87 18.98 -19.20
C GLN A 696 17.00 18.99 -17.93
N ILE A 697 16.01 19.90 -17.84
CA ILE A 697 15.10 20.02 -16.69
C ILE A 697 14.33 18.71 -16.47
N THR A 698 13.92 18.05 -17.54
CA THR A 698 13.24 16.73 -17.49
C THR A 698 14.18 15.58 -17.14
N GLY A 699 15.48 15.82 -17.01
CA GLY A 699 16.48 14.83 -16.63
C GLY A 699 16.82 13.82 -17.73
N LEU A 700 16.43 14.06 -18.98
CA LEU A 700 16.74 13.20 -20.13
C LEU A 700 18.18 13.43 -20.63
N LEU A 701 18.73 14.61 -20.37
CA LEU A 701 20.08 15.03 -20.76
C LEU A 701 20.86 15.59 -19.56
N ARG A 702 22.17 15.34 -19.58
CA ARG A 702 23.14 16.01 -18.71
C ARG A 702 23.92 17.02 -19.53
N MET A 703 23.94 18.27 -19.07
CA MET A 703 24.70 19.33 -19.73
C MET A 703 26.20 19.08 -19.71
N PRO A 704 26.93 19.68 -20.66
CA PRO A 704 28.38 19.59 -20.75
C PRO A 704 29.10 19.89 -19.44
N SER A 705 30.18 19.15 -19.20
CA SER A 705 31.14 19.51 -18.15
C SER A 705 32.01 20.67 -18.62
N LYS A 706 32.61 21.43 -17.68
CA LYS A 706 33.60 22.49 -17.99
C LYS A 706 34.75 22.01 -18.88
N ARG A 707 35.02 20.70 -18.95
CA ARG A 707 36.11 20.11 -19.75
C ARG A 707 35.73 19.84 -21.21
N ARG A 708 34.43 19.73 -21.53
CA ARG A 708 33.92 19.46 -22.89
C ARG A 708 32.61 20.22 -23.11
N PRO A 709 32.66 21.52 -23.44
CA PRO A 709 31.47 22.37 -23.57
C PRO A 709 30.57 22.00 -24.75
N ASP A 710 31.12 21.33 -25.77
CA ASP A 710 30.42 21.09 -27.04
C ASP A 710 29.60 19.79 -27.05
N LEU A 711 29.65 19.00 -25.97
CA LEU A 711 29.07 17.67 -25.89
C LEU A 711 28.04 17.59 -24.76
N VAL A 712 26.85 17.09 -25.10
CA VAL A 712 25.80 16.74 -24.12
C VAL A 712 25.75 15.23 -23.96
N GLN A 713 25.51 14.76 -22.73
CA GLN A 713 25.35 13.33 -22.46
C GLN A 713 23.88 12.96 -22.35
N ARG A 714 23.46 11.91 -23.04
CA ARG A 714 22.14 11.32 -22.90
C ARG A 714 22.10 10.44 -21.65
N ILE A 715 21.11 10.69 -20.79
CA ILE A 715 20.92 9.93 -19.54
C ILE A 715 19.86 8.84 -19.74
N ALA A 716 18.84 9.12 -20.56
CA ALA A 716 17.74 8.21 -20.84
C ALA A 716 17.83 7.63 -22.25
N PHE A 717 17.95 6.31 -22.33
CA PHE A 717 17.83 5.52 -23.56
C PHE A 717 16.39 5.06 -23.73
N GLY A 718 16.02 4.54 -24.90
CA GLY A 718 14.65 4.20 -25.31
C GLY A 718 13.75 3.50 -24.26
N PRO A 719 12.42 3.49 -24.49
CA PRO A 719 11.42 3.04 -23.50
C PRO A 719 11.32 1.53 -23.25
#